data_AF-A0ABD7L9N8-F1
#
_entry.id   AF-A0ABD7L9N8-F1
#
_cell.length_a   1.000
_cell.length_b   1.000
_cell.length_c   1.000
_cell.angle_alpha   90.00
_cell.angle_beta   90.00
_cell.angle_gamma   90.00
#
_symmetry.space_group_name_H-M   'P 1'
#
loop_
_entity.id
_entity.type
_entity.pdbx_description
1 polymer ?
#
loop_
_entity_poly.entity_id
_entity_poly.type
_entity_poly.pdbx_seq_one_letter_code
_entity_poly.pdbx_strand_id
1 'polypeptide(L)'
;MIRLGLTSKLSILFACIGVIASGSTGYYTYRANRAMLAQEAQHSLLMSTHLLAQRFTSALADVADDALVLAQLPSSVRIARGDSRSPAPRARLEQVYRSFMANHPEYLQIRLIERGHFGLERIRVDRDAHGIVVLPESAFQEKGQFSYVFDTLATAPGHIYVSPIAINHETGSHAAEGLPILRVGTPVVDTRGQTVGALVVDIELSRVFERLERDLPEDYAVYLANEWGDFLVHPDPSQTFGFDRGRRVLMQDSFPATRALFDGARTNVSLSDLAQGDASAGRMHAFVRTPFGSDEGNRFVVLGLARPLTDVLTPANRLGDRIVRMVLVSSVFAGILAILFARAITRPLQALARAATHVFDEPAAERLPVARTDEIGVLARCFDAMRVEIRTQVAMLRAKQRELAHLAGHDPLTGLPNRMLFMERLDAAIRHAAAVDAALAVMFVDLNRFKQINDQHGHSVGDRMLALVAKRLSQVLRSGDMVARLGGDEFVVLISDLRSPAVIADVASRIQRVMADELELGERRMAVGASIGVSEYPADGASAEELLMKADAAMYAAKASGQSACVRYRELLGAIQPADVSAPADASAADDASAADDAIAQDDGTPARERDVPTTRDGAGVARIGATLTRLDDVRGARRDGN
;
A
#
# COMPACT_ATOMS: atom_id res chain seq x y z
N MET A 1 10.97 7.35 -15.27
CA MET A 1 10.01 6.62 -14.40
C MET A 1 10.67 5.35 -13.87
N ILE A 2 10.90 5.24 -12.56
CA ILE A 2 11.44 4.04 -11.94
C ILE A 2 10.35 2.97 -11.97
N ARG A 3 10.49 1.91 -12.77
CA ARG A 3 9.54 0.78 -12.77
C ARG A 3 9.78 -0.05 -11.50
N LEU A 4 8.89 0.08 -10.52
CA LEU A 4 8.93 -0.76 -9.31
C LEU A 4 8.65 -2.23 -9.68
N GLY A 5 9.46 -3.14 -9.13
CA GLY A 5 9.24 -4.58 -9.23
C GLY A 5 7.98 -5.02 -8.48
N LEU A 6 7.46 -6.21 -8.82
CA LEU A 6 6.23 -6.78 -8.22
C LEU A 6 6.31 -6.86 -6.69
N THR A 7 7.47 -7.27 -6.16
CA THR A 7 7.77 -7.35 -4.71
C THR A 7 7.67 -5.99 -4.04
N SER A 8 8.25 -4.94 -4.63
CA SER A 8 8.18 -3.57 -4.09
C SER A 8 6.75 -3.03 -4.09
N LYS A 9 5.97 -3.34 -5.14
CA LYS A 9 4.55 -2.99 -5.20
C LYS A 9 3.75 -3.68 -4.09
N LEU A 10 4.01 -4.97 -3.85
CA LEU A 10 3.33 -5.76 -2.83
C LEU A 10 3.67 -5.27 -1.41
N SER A 11 4.95 -4.94 -1.14
CA SER A 11 5.37 -4.39 0.16
C SER A 11 4.74 -3.02 0.45
N ILE A 12 4.66 -2.15 -0.55
CA ILE A 12 3.97 -0.85 -0.43
C ILE A 12 2.48 -1.07 -0.18
N LEU A 13 1.86 -2.00 -0.91
CA LEU A 13 0.44 -2.33 -0.73
C LEU A 13 0.14 -2.79 0.70
N PHE A 14 0.93 -3.72 1.25
CA PHE A 14 0.74 -4.19 2.63
C PHE A 14 0.97 -3.07 3.67
N ALA A 15 1.97 -2.22 3.46
CA ALA A 15 2.18 -1.06 4.34
C ALA A 15 0.97 -0.11 4.30
N CYS A 16 0.43 0.19 3.12
CA CYS A 16 -0.76 1.01 2.96
C CYS A 16 -1.98 0.38 3.65
N ILE A 17 -2.20 -0.93 3.49
CA ILE A 17 -3.30 -1.65 4.17
C ILE A 17 -3.15 -1.53 5.70
N GLY A 18 -1.94 -1.71 6.24
CA GLY A 18 -1.69 -1.58 7.68
C GLY A 18 -1.98 -0.18 8.22
N VAL A 19 -1.58 0.86 7.47
CA VAL A 19 -1.84 2.26 7.83
C VAL A 19 -3.34 2.57 7.77
N ILE A 20 -4.04 2.13 6.74
CA ILE A 20 -5.49 2.33 6.60
C ILE A 20 -6.25 1.62 7.72
N ALA A 21 -5.88 0.38 8.03
CA ALA A 21 -6.50 -0.39 9.12
C ALA A 21 -6.30 0.32 10.46
N SER A 22 -5.07 0.71 10.80
CA SER A 22 -4.75 1.43 12.04
C SER A 22 -5.46 2.79 12.12
N GLY A 23 -5.46 3.56 11.03
CA GLY A 23 -6.17 4.84 10.95
C GLY A 23 -7.68 4.68 11.10
N SER A 24 -8.27 3.65 10.50
CA SER A 24 -9.71 3.36 10.62
C SER A 24 -10.08 2.96 12.04
N THR A 25 -9.34 2.03 12.66
CA THR A 25 -9.55 1.65 14.07
C THR A 25 -9.43 2.87 14.98
N GLY A 26 -8.37 3.67 14.80
CA GLY A 26 -8.18 4.90 15.56
C GLY A 26 -9.35 5.89 15.42
N TYR A 27 -9.86 6.08 14.20
CA TYR A 27 -11.02 6.92 13.93
C TYR A 27 -12.29 6.41 14.62
N TYR A 28 -12.57 5.11 14.52
CA TYR A 28 -13.73 4.50 15.20
C TYR A 28 -13.63 4.64 16.72
N THR A 29 -12.46 4.38 17.31
CA THR A 29 -12.22 4.55 18.75
C THR A 29 -12.40 6.01 19.17
N TYR A 30 -11.87 6.97 18.42
CA TYR A 30 -12.05 8.39 18.71
C TYR A 30 -13.52 8.79 18.67
N ARG A 31 -14.27 8.36 17.64
CA ARG A 31 -15.70 8.67 17.50
C ARG A 31 -16.54 8.03 18.61
N ALA A 32 -16.29 6.76 18.92
CA ALA A 32 -16.99 6.04 19.99
C ALA A 32 -16.74 6.69 21.36
N ASN A 33 -15.48 7.03 21.65
CA ASN A 33 -15.11 7.70 22.91
C ASN A 33 -15.75 9.10 23.02
N ARG A 34 -15.79 9.86 21.91
CA ARG A 34 -16.44 11.17 21.88
C ARG A 34 -17.94 11.08 22.17
N ALA A 35 -18.62 10.10 21.58
CA ALA A 35 -20.04 9.87 21.82
C ALA A 35 -20.32 9.44 23.28
N MET A 36 -19.51 8.52 23.81
CA MET A 36 -19.61 8.07 25.21
C MET A 36 -19.41 9.23 26.20
N LEU A 37 -18.39 10.05 26.01
CA LEU A 37 -18.13 11.21 26.87
C LEU A 37 -19.26 12.25 26.82
N ALA A 38 -19.83 12.50 25.64
CA ALA A 38 -20.97 13.40 25.50
C ALA A 38 -22.21 12.86 26.24
N GLN A 39 -22.50 11.56 26.11
CA GLN A 39 -23.61 10.92 26.80
C GLN A 39 -23.42 10.91 28.32
N GLU A 40 -22.21 10.60 28.80
CA GLU A 40 -21.89 10.62 30.22
C GLU A 40 -22.00 12.03 30.81
N ALA A 41 -21.48 13.04 30.09
CA ALA A 41 -21.61 14.43 30.51
C ALA A 41 -23.08 14.88 30.56
N GLN A 42 -23.91 14.47 29.59
CA GLN A 42 -25.34 14.76 29.59
C GLN A 42 -26.04 14.14 30.80
N HIS A 43 -25.74 12.87 31.09
CA HIS A 43 -26.32 12.17 32.25
C HIS A 43 -25.87 12.81 33.57
N SER A 44 -24.57 13.07 33.73
CA SER A 44 -24.00 13.72 34.91
C SER A 44 -24.57 15.12 35.13
N LEU A 45 -24.67 15.94 34.07
CA LEU A 45 -25.24 17.29 34.14
C LEU A 45 -26.71 17.25 34.56
N LEU A 46 -27.49 16.32 34.04
CA LEU A 46 -28.89 16.15 34.40
C LEU A 46 -29.04 15.70 35.86
N MET A 47 -28.20 14.78 36.34
CA MET A 47 -28.17 14.38 37.75
C MET A 47 -27.79 15.54 38.68
N SER A 48 -26.75 16.31 38.33
CA SER A 48 -26.38 17.52 39.08
C SER A 48 -27.52 18.54 39.11
N THR A 49 -28.26 18.70 38.01
CA THR A 49 -29.41 19.62 37.93
C THR A 49 -30.55 19.14 38.84
N HIS A 50 -30.83 17.84 38.86
CA HIS A 50 -31.82 17.25 39.77
C HIS A 50 -31.44 17.44 41.24
N LEU A 51 -30.17 17.19 41.60
CA LEU A 51 -29.69 17.40 42.97
C LEU A 51 -29.80 18.85 43.39
N LEU A 52 -29.44 19.79 42.51
CA LEU A 52 -29.57 21.22 42.76
C LEU A 52 -31.02 21.63 42.96
N ALA A 53 -31.93 21.13 42.12
CA ALA A 53 -33.36 21.39 42.23
C ALA A 53 -33.95 20.82 43.53
N GLN A 54 -33.54 19.61 43.93
CA GLN A 54 -33.95 19.00 45.19
C GLN A 54 -33.43 19.77 46.41
N ARG A 55 -32.20 20.27 46.36
CA ARG A 55 -31.65 21.13 47.44
C ARG A 55 -32.39 22.46 47.54
N PHE A 56 -32.72 23.07 46.40
CA PHE A 56 -33.52 24.29 46.36
C PHE A 56 -34.89 24.08 47.00
N THR A 57 -35.62 23.03 46.61
CA THR A 57 -36.94 22.77 47.19
C THR A 57 -36.89 22.32 48.65
N SER A 58 -35.86 21.58 49.05
CA SER A 58 -35.63 21.26 50.48
C SER A 58 -35.40 22.53 51.30
N ALA A 59 -34.58 23.46 50.81
CA ALA A 59 -34.36 24.74 51.50
C ALA A 59 -35.65 25.53 51.66
N LEU A 60 -36.57 25.49 50.68
CA LEU A 60 -37.89 26.12 50.81
C LEU A 60 -38.82 25.38 51.78
N ALA A 61 -38.75 24.05 51.80
CA ALA A 61 -39.52 23.23 52.74
C ALA A 61 -39.10 23.48 54.19
N ASP A 62 -37.79 23.63 54.45
CA ASP A 62 -37.26 23.97 55.77
C ASP A 62 -37.87 25.29 56.29
N VAL A 63 -38.03 26.30 55.42
CA VAL A 63 -38.69 27.57 55.81
C VAL A 63 -40.18 27.39 56.10
N ALA A 64 -40.85 26.53 55.35
CA ALA A 64 -42.25 26.21 55.56
C ALA A 64 -42.47 25.56 56.93
N ASP A 65 -41.60 24.61 57.31
CA ASP A 65 -41.63 23.95 58.60
C ASP A 65 -41.34 24.93 59.75
N ASP A 66 -40.35 25.81 59.59
CA ASP A 66 -40.05 26.87 60.56
C ASP A 66 -41.24 27.81 60.78
N ALA A 67 -41.87 28.28 59.69
CA ALA A 67 -43.04 29.13 59.76
C ALA A 67 -44.19 28.43 60.51
N LEU A 68 -44.40 27.14 60.26
CA LEU A 68 -45.42 26.36 60.93
C LEU A 68 -45.14 26.23 62.45
N VAL A 69 -43.89 25.94 62.83
CA VAL A 69 -43.47 25.88 64.24
C VAL A 69 -43.71 27.22 64.93
N LEU A 70 -43.27 28.32 64.31
CA LEU A 70 -43.41 29.67 64.85
C LEU A 70 -44.89 30.09 65.00
N ALA A 71 -45.76 29.68 64.10
CA ALA A 71 -47.19 30.00 64.16
C ALA A 71 -47.94 29.23 65.24
N GLN A 72 -47.50 27.99 65.54
CA GLN A 72 -48.10 27.15 66.57
C GLN A 72 -47.67 27.52 68.00
N LEU A 73 -46.69 28.41 68.18
CA LEU A 73 -46.26 28.85 69.51
C LEU A 73 -47.44 29.52 70.26
N PRO A 74 -47.71 29.15 71.53
CA PRO A 74 -48.79 29.77 72.31
C PRO A 74 -48.67 31.29 72.45
N SER A 75 -47.44 31.82 72.41
CA SER A 75 -47.18 33.26 72.42
C SER A 75 -47.63 33.94 71.12
N SER A 76 -47.51 33.28 69.96
CA SER A 76 -47.95 33.81 68.66
C SER A 76 -49.47 34.01 68.66
N VAL A 77 -50.23 33.00 69.12
CA VAL A 77 -51.69 33.07 69.26
C VAL A 77 -52.12 34.20 70.21
N ARG A 78 -51.50 34.30 71.39
CA ARG A 78 -51.84 35.31 72.39
C ARG A 78 -51.57 36.74 71.91
N ILE A 79 -50.48 36.95 71.17
CA ILE A 79 -50.11 38.28 70.67
C ILE A 79 -50.97 38.67 69.47
N ALA A 80 -51.28 37.72 68.58
CA ALA A 80 -52.18 37.92 67.45
C ALA A 80 -53.62 38.27 67.87
N ARG A 81 -54.11 37.77 69.01
CA ARG A 81 -55.43 38.15 69.55
C ARG A 81 -55.49 39.53 70.22
N GLY A 82 -54.33 40.16 70.46
CA GLY A 82 -54.26 41.40 71.22
C GLY A 82 -54.31 41.25 72.75
N ASP A 83 -54.20 40.03 73.29
CA ASP A 83 -54.38 39.73 74.72
C ASP A 83 -53.19 40.11 75.64
N SER A 84 -52.10 40.67 75.10
CA SER A 84 -50.92 41.05 75.90
C SER A 84 -51.05 42.43 76.55
N ARG A 85 -51.50 42.47 77.82
CA ARG A 85 -51.39 43.66 78.69
C ARG A 85 -49.99 43.84 79.32
N SER A 86 -49.13 42.83 79.22
CA SER A 86 -47.75 42.83 79.75
C SER A 86 -46.75 42.68 78.59
N PRO A 87 -45.60 43.38 78.60
CA PRO A 87 -44.60 43.29 77.53
C PRO A 87 -43.80 41.98 77.53
N ALA A 88 -43.82 41.19 78.62
CA ALA A 88 -42.94 40.01 78.77
C ALA A 88 -43.21 38.85 77.78
N PRO A 89 -44.46 38.51 77.40
CA PRO A 89 -44.76 37.60 76.30
C PRO A 89 -44.21 38.03 74.94
N ARG A 90 -44.35 39.32 74.61
CA ARG A 90 -43.90 39.89 73.33
C ARG A 90 -42.39 39.83 73.21
N ALA A 91 -41.66 40.30 74.22
CA ALA A 91 -40.21 40.27 74.26
C ALA A 91 -39.63 38.84 74.10
N ARG A 92 -40.30 37.82 74.67
CA ARG A 92 -39.89 36.42 74.48
C ARG A 92 -40.09 35.93 73.04
N LEU A 93 -41.22 36.27 72.40
CA LEU A 93 -41.46 35.88 71.01
C LEU A 93 -40.53 36.61 70.03
N GLU A 94 -40.27 37.89 70.28
CA GLU A 94 -39.26 38.67 69.54
C GLU A 94 -37.87 38.01 69.63
N GLN A 95 -37.46 37.55 70.81
CA GLN A 95 -36.21 36.84 70.99
C GLN A 95 -36.18 35.49 70.25
N VAL A 96 -37.30 34.78 70.19
CA VAL A 96 -37.43 33.54 69.39
C VAL A 96 -37.25 33.88 67.91
N TYR A 97 -37.98 34.85 67.36
CA TYR A 97 -37.85 35.24 65.95
C TYR A 97 -36.43 35.69 65.62
N ARG A 98 -35.81 36.49 66.49
CA ARG A 98 -34.40 36.88 66.36
C ARG A 98 -33.46 35.67 66.32
N SER A 99 -33.73 34.64 67.11
CA SER A 99 -32.90 33.42 67.17
C SER A 99 -33.05 32.56 65.90
N PHE A 100 -34.27 32.42 65.39
CA PHE A 100 -34.51 31.79 64.08
C PHE A 100 -33.80 32.55 62.97
N MET A 101 -34.00 33.87 62.87
CA MET A 101 -33.30 34.67 61.87
C MET A 101 -31.77 34.59 62.01
N ALA A 102 -31.22 34.44 63.22
CA ALA A 102 -29.78 34.28 63.41
C ALA A 102 -29.24 32.97 62.82
N ASN A 103 -30.02 31.89 62.89
CA ASN A 103 -29.65 30.58 62.34
C ASN A 103 -29.98 30.43 60.85
N HIS A 104 -30.85 31.27 60.30
CA HIS A 104 -31.26 31.27 58.90
C HIS A 104 -30.87 32.59 58.21
N PRO A 105 -29.66 32.67 57.63
CA PRO A 105 -29.16 33.88 56.97
C PRO A 105 -30.06 34.42 55.85
N GLU A 106 -30.82 33.54 55.20
CA GLU A 106 -31.77 33.84 54.13
C GLU A 106 -33.05 34.54 54.64
N TYR A 107 -33.34 34.54 55.94
CA TYR A 107 -34.51 35.23 56.47
C TYR A 107 -34.23 36.73 56.53
N LEU A 108 -34.96 37.44 55.67
CA LEU A 108 -34.93 38.90 55.60
C LEU A 108 -35.87 39.49 56.65
N GLN A 109 -37.03 38.85 56.86
CA GLN A 109 -38.03 39.38 57.77
C GLN A 109 -38.94 38.29 58.34
N ILE A 110 -39.34 38.43 59.61
CA ILE A 110 -40.42 37.66 60.22
C ILE A 110 -41.47 38.63 60.79
N ARG A 111 -42.72 38.48 60.35
CA ARG A 111 -43.86 39.30 60.76
C ARG A 111 -44.95 38.43 61.38
N LEU A 112 -45.49 38.90 62.51
CA LEU A 112 -46.77 38.42 63.04
C LEU A 112 -47.81 39.50 62.79
N ILE A 113 -48.83 39.17 62.00
CA ILE A 113 -49.88 40.09 61.55
C ILE A 113 -51.19 39.64 62.18
N GLU A 114 -51.88 40.54 62.87
CA GLU A 114 -53.20 40.23 63.45
C GLU A 114 -54.28 40.17 62.36
N ARG A 115 -55.34 39.38 62.55
CA ARG A 115 -56.47 39.34 61.60
C ARG A 115 -57.36 40.59 61.68
N GLY A 116 -57.51 41.15 62.88
CA GLY A 116 -58.19 42.43 63.14
C GLY A 116 -57.34 43.64 62.77
N HIS A 117 -57.82 44.84 63.09
CA HIS A 117 -57.09 46.11 62.95
C HIS A 117 -56.43 46.30 61.57
N PHE A 118 -57.15 45.98 60.48
CA PHE A 118 -56.66 46.08 59.10
C PHE A 118 -55.35 45.33 58.82
N GLY A 119 -55.10 44.23 59.55
CA GLY A 119 -53.85 43.47 59.38
C GLY A 119 -52.66 44.19 60.01
N LEU A 120 -52.83 44.78 61.20
CA LEU A 120 -51.75 45.46 61.90
C LEU A 120 -50.65 44.46 62.31
N GLU A 121 -49.40 44.80 62.01
CA GLU A 121 -48.23 44.08 62.52
C GLU A 121 -48.21 44.13 64.06
N ARG A 122 -47.98 42.98 64.71
CA ARG A 122 -47.85 42.85 66.17
C ARG A 122 -46.42 42.56 66.60
N ILE A 123 -45.65 41.94 65.71
CA ILE A 123 -44.21 41.75 65.82
C ILE A 123 -43.61 41.90 64.42
N ARG A 124 -42.49 42.61 64.35
CA ARG A 124 -41.69 42.73 63.14
C ARG A 124 -40.22 42.65 63.49
N VAL A 125 -39.53 41.64 62.94
CA VAL A 125 -38.09 41.48 63.07
C VAL A 125 -37.50 41.48 61.67
N ASP A 126 -36.58 42.40 61.42
CA ASP A 126 -35.98 42.64 60.11
C ASP A 126 -34.48 42.35 60.18
N ARG A 127 -33.91 41.94 59.05
CA ARG A 127 -32.48 41.89 58.82
C ARG A 127 -32.09 43.07 57.94
N ASP A 128 -31.14 43.86 58.40
CA ASP A 128 -30.55 44.96 57.65
C ASP A 128 -29.02 44.80 57.51
N ALA A 129 -28.35 45.82 56.99
CA ALA A 129 -26.89 45.83 56.81
C ALA A 129 -26.10 45.73 58.14
N HIS A 130 -26.71 46.08 59.28
CA HIS A 130 -26.08 46.11 60.61
C HIS A 130 -26.45 44.90 61.47
N GLY A 131 -27.39 44.06 61.03
CA GLY A 131 -27.73 42.79 61.66
C GLY A 131 -29.24 42.57 61.77
N ILE A 132 -29.66 41.86 62.81
CA ILE A 132 -31.07 41.55 63.07
C ILE A 132 -31.63 42.56 64.07
N VAL A 133 -32.66 43.29 63.67
CA VAL A 133 -33.28 44.38 64.43
C VAL A 133 -34.75 44.04 64.69
N VAL A 134 -35.16 44.18 65.94
CA VAL A 134 -36.58 44.09 66.33
C VAL A 134 -37.16 45.50 66.27
N LEU A 135 -38.24 45.67 65.51
CA LEU A 135 -38.83 46.99 65.26
C LEU A 135 -39.76 47.39 66.42
N PRO A 136 -39.76 48.68 66.82
CA PRO A 136 -40.68 49.18 67.85
C PRO A 136 -42.12 49.25 67.33
N GLU A 137 -43.10 49.26 68.24
CA GLU A 137 -44.53 49.29 67.88
C GLU A 137 -44.91 50.51 67.02
N SER A 138 -44.20 51.64 67.17
CA SER A 138 -44.41 52.84 66.36
C SER A 138 -44.06 52.67 64.88
N ALA A 139 -43.34 51.61 64.53
CA ALA A 139 -42.94 51.28 63.15
C ALA A 139 -43.83 50.21 62.50
N PHE A 140 -44.82 49.68 63.23
CA PHE A 140 -45.73 48.65 62.73
C PHE A 140 -46.70 49.25 61.70
N GLN A 141 -46.95 48.49 60.64
CA GLN A 141 -47.77 48.90 59.51
C GLN A 141 -49.03 48.03 59.40
N GLU A 142 -50.07 48.60 58.80
CA GLU A 142 -51.25 47.85 58.37
C GLU A 142 -50.92 47.13 57.05
N LYS A 143 -51.12 45.81 57.03
CA LYS A 143 -50.78 44.94 55.89
C LYS A 143 -51.97 44.22 55.28
N GLY A 144 -53.19 44.40 55.81
CA GLY A 144 -54.38 43.68 55.35
C GLY A 144 -54.74 43.90 53.87
N GLN A 145 -54.26 44.97 53.26
CA GLN A 145 -54.45 45.28 51.83
C GLN A 145 -53.55 44.49 50.88
N PHE A 146 -52.46 43.87 51.37
CA PHE A 146 -51.55 43.10 50.52
C PHE A 146 -52.10 41.70 50.28
N SER A 147 -52.06 41.24 49.03
CA SER A 147 -52.61 39.93 48.64
C SER A 147 -52.03 38.78 49.45
N TYR A 148 -50.73 38.80 49.74
CA TYR A 148 -50.06 37.74 50.49
C TYR A 148 -50.64 37.55 51.90
N VAL A 149 -51.15 38.62 52.54
CA VAL A 149 -51.78 38.52 53.87
C VAL A 149 -53.14 37.84 53.75
N PHE A 150 -53.93 38.24 52.76
CA PHE A 150 -55.23 37.62 52.49
C PHE A 150 -55.08 36.13 52.15
N ASP A 151 -54.17 35.79 51.24
CA ASP A 151 -53.93 34.40 50.83
C ASP A 151 -53.42 33.55 52.01
N THR A 152 -52.54 34.11 52.86
CA THR A 152 -52.05 33.43 54.06
C THR A 152 -53.19 33.15 55.05
N LEU A 153 -54.09 34.11 55.27
CA LEU A 153 -55.24 33.94 56.16
C LEU A 153 -56.30 32.96 55.60
N ALA A 154 -56.39 32.86 54.27
CA ALA A 154 -57.29 31.95 53.57
C ALA A 154 -56.76 30.50 53.50
N THR A 155 -55.46 30.30 53.71
CA THR A 155 -54.81 28.99 53.72
C THR A 155 -55.37 28.15 54.87
N ALA A 156 -55.53 26.84 54.65
CA ALA A 156 -56.04 25.93 55.68
C ALA A 156 -55.10 25.87 56.91
N PRO A 157 -55.64 25.71 58.14
CA PRO A 157 -54.82 25.49 59.33
C PRO A 157 -53.83 24.34 59.13
N GLY A 158 -52.55 24.58 59.42
CA GLY A 158 -51.50 23.58 59.21
C GLY A 158 -50.89 23.56 57.81
N HIS A 159 -51.43 24.34 56.87
CA HIS A 159 -50.88 24.50 55.52
C HIS A 159 -50.07 25.79 55.39
N ILE A 160 -49.32 25.84 54.29
CA ILE A 160 -48.36 26.90 53.98
C ILE A 160 -48.75 27.56 52.67
N TYR A 161 -48.82 28.89 52.72
CA TYR A 161 -48.84 29.76 51.56
C TYR A 161 -47.41 30.08 51.13
N VAL A 162 -47.17 30.06 49.83
CA VAL A 162 -45.90 30.48 49.24
C VAL A 162 -46.20 31.54 48.19
N SER A 163 -45.63 32.76 48.28
CA SER A 163 -45.86 33.84 47.31
C SER A 163 -45.13 33.60 46.00
N PRO A 164 -45.48 34.29 44.90
CA PRO A 164 -44.68 34.23 43.69
C PRO A 164 -43.30 34.82 43.98
N ILE A 165 -42.30 34.38 43.23
CA ILE A 165 -40.96 34.96 43.31
C ILE A 165 -41.01 36.33 42.61
N ALA A 166 -40.72 37.40 43.35
CA ALA A 166 -40.80 38.76 42.83
C ALA A 166 -39.73 39.66 43.46
N ILE A 167 -39.46 40.79 42.83
CA ILE A 167 -38.65 41.85 43.43
C ILE A 167 -39.47 42.55 44.51
N ASN A 168 -38.84 42.81 45.65
CA ASN A 168 -39.48 43.53 46.74
C ASN A 168 -39.54 45.03 46.45
N HIS A 169 -40.76 45.58 46.46
CA HIS A 169 -41.04 47.01 46.32
C HIS A 169 -41.67 47.62 47.58
N GLU A 170 -41.71 46.89 48.71
CA GLU A 170 -42.28 47.42 49.96
C GLU A 170 -41.36 48.47 50.61
N THR A 171 -41.80 49.72 50.61
CA THR A 171 -41.14 50.83 51.30
C THR A 171 -41.37 50.72 52.81
N GLY A 172 -40.37 50.26 53.56
CA GLY A 172 -40.47 50.10 55.01
C GLY A 172 -39.23 49.52 55.69
N SER A 173 -38.38 48.82 54.95
CA SER A 173 -37.00 48.50 55.32
C SER A 173 -36.14 48.80 54.10
N HIS A 174 -35.44 49.94 54.08
CA HIS A 174 -34.62 50.37 52.93
C HIS A 174 -33.55 49.33 52.55
N ALA A 175 -33.22 48.41 53.45
CA ALA A 175 -32.26 47.32 53.20
C ALA A 175 -32.83 46.18 52.33
N ALA A 176 -34.16 46.12 52.14
CA ALA A 176 -34.84 45.01 51.48
C ALA A 176 -35.41 45.38 50.08
N GLU A 177 -35.39 46.65 49.70
CA GLU A 177 -35.97 47.14 48.44
C GLU A 177 -35.09 46.72 47.25
N GLY A 178 -35.72 46.23 46.17
CA GLY A 178 -35.02 45.77 44.97
C GLY A 178 -34.43 44.35 45.07
N LEU A 179 -34.58 43.66 46.21
CA LEU A 179 -34.12 42.28 46.37
C LEU A 179 -35.18 41.27 45.90
N PRO A 180 -34.78 40.14 45.31
CA PRO A 180 -35.70 39.07 44.98
C PRO A 180 -36.12 38.32 46.24
N ILE A 181 -37.41 38.32 46.51
CA ILE A 181 -37.98 37.71 47.70
C ILE A 181 -38.98 36.61 47.40
N LEU A 182 -39.08 35.67 48.34
CA LEU A 182 -40.13 34.68 48.42
C LEU A 182 -40.76 34.78 49.81
N ARG A 183 -42.09 34.91 49.89
CA ARG A 183 -42.79 34.96 51.17
C ARG A 183 -43.42 33.62 51.47
N VAL A 184 -43.20 33.14 52.69
CA VAL A 184 -43.81 31.94 53.23
C VAL A 184 -44.74 32.34 54.36
N GLY A 185 -46.01 32.01 54.24
CA GLY A 185 -47.05 32.42 55.17
C GLY A 185 -47.81 31.22 55.74
N THR A 186 -48.24 31.31 57.00
CA THR A 186 -49.18 30.35 57.58
C THR A 186 -50.17 31.04 58.53
N PRO A 187 -51.43 30.57 58.59
CA PRO A 187 -52.41 31.10 59.54
C PRO A 187 -52.03 30.74 60.98
N VAL A 188 -52.09 31.73 61.86
CA VAL A 188 -51.99 31.52 63.31
C VAL A 188 -53.38 31.17 63.83
N VAL A 189 -53.54 29.94 64.30
CA VAL A 189 -54.82 29.40 64.77
C VAL A 189 -54.85 29.25 66.28
N ASP A 190 -56.00 29.54 66.87
CA ASP A 190 -56.20 29.32 68.29
C ASP A 190 -56.62 27.88 68.64
N THR A 191 -56.78 27.61 69.94
CA THR A 191 -57.22 26.29 70.44
C THR A 191 -58.64 25.90 70.02
N ARG A 192 -59.42 26.82 69.44
CA ARG A 192 -60.76 26.58 68.88
C ARG A 192 -60.71 26.39 67.36
N GLY A 193 -59.52 26.40 66.76
CA GLY A 193 -59.33 26.29 65.31
C GLY A 193 -59.67 27.57 64.54
N GLN A 194 -59.83 28.72 65.21
CA GLN A 194 -60.07 30.00 64.54
C GLN A 194 -58.76 30.68 64.18
N THR A 195 -58.64 31.13 62.93
CA THR A 195 -57.52 31.97 62.47
C THR A 195 -57.60 33.34 63.14
N VAL A 196 -56.61 33.65 63.99
CA VAL A 196 -56.49 34.90 64.75
C VAL A 196 -55.44 35.86 64.17
N GLY A 197 -54.58 35.38 63.29
CA GLY A 197 -53.56 36.17 62.60
C GLY A 197 -52.85 35.38 61.51
N ALA A 198 -51.83 35.97 60.93
CA ALA A 198 -50.93 35.39 59.94
C ALA A 198 -49.49 35.56 60.40
N LEU A 199 -48.69 34.48 60.28
CA LEU A 199 -47.24 34.58 60.36
C LEU A 199 -46.71 34.61 58.94
N VAL A 200 -45.81 35.56 58.63
CA VAL A 200 -45.17 35.69 57.32
C VAL A 200 -43.66 35.80 57.50
N VAL A 201 -42.93 34.98 56.75
CA VAL A 201 -41.46 34.98 56.66
C VAL A 201 -41.07 35.40 55.25
N ASP A 202 -40.31 36.48 55.12
CA ASP A 202 -39.76 36.94 53.84
C ASP A 202 -38.32 36.39 53.71
N ILE A 203 -38.06 35.68 52.62
CA ILE A 203 -36.79 35.04 52.30
C ILE A 203 -36.08 35.83 51.21
N GLU A 204 -34.81 36.17 51.40
CA GLU A 204 -33.94 36.75 50.37
C GLU A 204 -33.36 35.63 49.49
N LEU A 205 -33.92 35.47 48.29
CA LEU A 205 -33.56 34.35 47.40
C LEU A 205 -32.13 34.42 46.88
N SER A 206 -31.54 35.61 46.74
CA SER A 206 -30.13 35.75 46.32
C SER A 206 -29.19 34.94 47.22
N ARG A 207 -29.41 34.95 48.55
CA ARG A 207 -28.59 34.18 49.50
C ARG A 207 -28.76 32.68 49.35
N VAL A 208 -29.97 32.23 48.99
CA VAL A 208 -30.26 30.82 48.71
C VAL A 208 -29.49 30.41 47.45
N PHE A 209 -29.56 31.21 46.38
CA PHE A 209 -28.86 30.93 45.13
C PHE A 209 -27.33 30.97 45.28
N GLU A 210 -26.77 31.96 45.96
CA GLU A 210 -25.33 32.04 46.24
C GLU A 210 -24.81 30.85 47.06
N ARG A 211 -25.64 30.27 47.93
CA ARG A 211 -25.29 29.06 48.69
C ARG A 211 -25.32 27.83 47.79
N LEU A 212 -26.32 27.73 46.92
CA LEU A 212 -26.46 26.62 45.97
C LEU A 212 -25.37 26.65 44.87
N GLU A 213 -24.97 27.84 44.42
CA GLU A 213 -23.95 28.02 43.38
C GLU A 213 -22.53 27.74 43.89
N ARG A 214 -22.23 28.07 45.15
CA ARG A 214 -20.91 27.77 45.78
C ARG A 214 -20.54 26.29 45.82
N ASP A 215 -21.54 25.41 45.82
CA ASP A 215 -21.33 23.96 45.81
C ASP A 215 -21.08 23.40 44.40
N LEU A 216 -21.22 24.23 43.36
CA LEU A 216 -21.01 23.85 41.98
C LEU A 216 -19.59 24.23 41.51
N PRO A 217 -18.99 23.46 40.58
CA PRO A 217 -17.75 23.86 39.93
C PRO A 217 -17.90 25.19 39.15
N GLU A 218 -16.84 26.00 39.09
CA GLU A 218 -16.85 27.34 38.45
C GLU A 218 -17.22 27.34 36.96
N ASP A 219 -17.09 26.20 36.26
CA ASP A 219 -17.43 26.06 34.85
C ASP A 219 -18.93 25.87 34.59
N TYR A 220 -19.74 25.74 35.64
CA TYR A 220 -21.18 25.59 35.54
C TYR A 220 -21.87 26.95 35.49
N ALA A 221 -22.77 27.11 34.53
CA ALA A 221 -23.69 28.23 34.46
C ALA A 221 -25.06 27.80 34.97
N VAL A 222 -25.62 28.56 35.92
CA VAL A 222 -26.92 28.29 36.53
C VAL A 222 -28.01 29.10 35.85
N TYR A 223 -29.14 28.45 35.62
CA TYR A 223 -30.36 29.04 35.09
C TYR A 223 -31.51 28.71 36.02
N LEU A 224 -32.39 29.67 36.25
CA LEU A 224 -33.63 29.46 36.98
C LEU A 224 -34.73 30.28 36.35
N ALA A 225 -35.89 29.69 36.12
CA ALA A 225 -37.09 30.38 35.71
C ALA A 225 -38.27 30.06 36.61
N ASN A 226 -39.18 31.03 36.72
CA ASN A 226 -40.49 30.85 37.36
C ASN A 226 -41.44 30.01 36.50
N GLU A 227 -42.67 29.80 36.96
CA GLU A 227 -43.70 28.99 36.29
C GLU A 227 -44.13 29.54 34.91
N TRP A 228 -43.89 30.82 34.63
CA TRP A 228 -44.19 31.45 33.35
C TRP A 228 -43.01 31.41 32.36
N GLY A 229 -41.82 31.05 32.85
CA GLY A 229 -40.58 31.00 32.08
C GLY A 229 -39.72 32.25 32.17
N ASP A 230 -40.07 33.25 32.98
CA ASP A 230 -39.19 34.42 33.17
C ASP A 230 -37.96 34.03 34.00
N PHE A 231 -36.79 34.50 33.58
CA PHE A 231 -35.54 34.22 34.28
C PHE A 231 -35.45 34.89 35.66
N LEU A 232 -35.27 34.06 36.68
CA LEU A 232 -34.95 34.43 38.06
C LEU A 232 -33.44 34.40 38.32
N VAL A 233 -32.73 33.51 37.63
CA VAL A 233 -31.25 33.44 37.62
C VAL A 233 -30.81 33.20 36.19
N HIS A 234 -29.83 33.99 35.74
CA HIS A 234 -29.26 33.86 34.41
C HIS A 234 -27.78 34.29 34.44
N PRO A 235 -26.87 33.64 33.69
CA PRO A 235 -25.44 34.00 33.70
C PRO A 235 -25.15 35.43 33.20
N ASP A 236 -26.04 35.97 32.38
CA ASP A 236 -26.09 37.38 32.02
C ASP A 236 -27.05 38.14 32.95
N PRO A 237 -26.54 39.00 33.87
CA PRO A 237 -27.35 39.72 34.85
C PRO A 237 -28.38 40.67 34.24
N SER A 238 -28.26 41.02 32.96
CA SER A 238 -29.24 41.87 32.27
C SER A 238 -30.56 41.16 31.99
N GLN A 239 -30.56 39.82 31.99
CA GLN A 239 -31.74 38.99 31.73
C GLN A 239 -32.46 38.55 33.01
N THR A 240 -31.75 38.55 34.15
CA THR A 240 -32.28 38.24 35.47
C THR A 240 -33.34 39.27 35.90
N PHE A 241 -34.53 38.79 36.27
CA PHE A 241 -35.68 39.63 36.67
C PHE A 241 -36.08 40.68 35.61
N GLY A 242 -35.88 40.38 34.33
CA GLY A 242 -36.22 41.32 33.24
C GLY A 242 -37.68 41.76 33.26
N PHE A 243 -38.61 40.89 33.68
CA PHE A 243 -40.05 41.17 33.74
C PHE A 243 -40.42 42.34 34.66
N ASP A 244 -39.69 42.52 35.77
CA ASP A 244 -39.87 43.64 36.70
C ASP A 244 -39.46 44.98 36.07
N ARG A 245 -38.50 44.93 35.14
CA ARG A 245 -38.02 46.08 34.35
C ARG A 245 -38.79 46.27 33.03
N GLY A 246 -39.91 45.58 32.83
CA GLY A 246 -40.72 45.64 31.61
C GLY A 246 -40.12 44.91 30.40
N ARG A 247 -39.10 44.07 30.59
CA ARG A 247 -38.44 43.27 29.54
C ARG A 247 -38.57 41.77 29.85
N ARG A 248 -39.65 41.14 29.41
CA ARG A 248 -39.83 39.69 29.59
C ARG A 248 -38.96 38.93 28.61
N VAL A 249 -38.02 38.15 29.13
CA VAL A 249 -37.21 37.19 28.38
C VAL A 249 -37.55 35.81 28.92
N LEU A 250 -38.14 34.98 28.06
CA LEU A 250 -38.64 33.68 28.46
C LEU A 250 -37.62 32.58 28.16
N MET A 251 -37.52 31.60 29.06
CA MET A 251 -36.65 30.44 28.92
C MET A 251 -37.01 29.62 27.69
N GLN A 252 -38.29 29.49 27.35
CA GLN A 252 -38.78 28.80 26.17
C GLN A 252 -38.47 29.52 24.85
N ASP A 253 -38.15 30.81 24.89
CA ASP A 253 -37.74 31.56 23.70
C ASP A 253 -36.22 31.41 23.48
N SER A 254 -35.46 31.42 24.58
CA SER A 254 -34.00 31.21 24.56
C SER A 254 -33.63 29.73 24.32
N PHE A 255 -34.45 28.82 24.85
CA PHE A 255 -34.25 27.37 24.79
C PHE A 255 -35.55 26.67 24.38
N PRO A 256 -35.87 26.57 23.07
CA PRO A 256 -37.18 26.10 22.59
C PRO A 256 -37.63 24.73 23.11
N ALA A 257 -36.69 23.82 23.39
CA ALA A 257 -37.02 22.49 23.92
C ALA A 257 -37.57 22.52 25.36
N THR A 258 -37.33 23.61 26.12
CA THR A 258 -37.86 23.76 27.49
C THR A 258 -39.37 24.00 27.52
N ARG A 259 -40.02 24.34 26.38
CA ARG A 259 -41.48 24.50 26.29
C ARG A 259 -42.24 23.28 26.84
N ALA A 260 -41.73 22.07 26.57
CA ALA A 260 -42.33 20.82 27.07
C ALA A 260 -42.31 20.69 28.61
N LEU A 261 -41.43 21.43 29.31
CA LEU A 261 -41.41 21.51 30.77
C LEU A 261 -42.57 22.36 31.28
N PHE A 262 -42.77 23.54 30.69
CA PHE A 262 -43.82 24.48 31.09
C PHE A 262 -45.23 23.95 30.77
N ASP A 263 -45.38 23.21 29.66
CA ASP A 263 -46.64 22.55 29.30
C ASP A 263 -46.93 21.29 30.15
N GLY A 264 -45.98 20.86 31.00
CA GLY A 264 -46.09 19.66 31.83
C GLY A 264 -45.93 18.34 31.06
N ALA A 265 -45.59 18.38 29.77
CA ALA A 265 -45.38 17.20 28.92
C ALA A 265 -44.12 16.40 29.30
N ARG A 266 -43.12 17.05 29.90
CA ARG A 266 -41.88 16.44 30.39
C ARG A 266 -41.48 17.03 31.75
N THR A 267 -40.71 16.27 32.51
CA THR A 267 -40.14 16.72 33.80
C THR A 267 -38.69 17.17 33.69
N ASN A 268 -37.98 16.74 32.64
CA ASN A 268 -36.62 17.17 32.34
C ASN A 268 -36.37 17.24 30.83
N VAL A 269 -35.40 18.06 30.45
CA VAL A 269 -34.92 18.25 29.07
C VAL A 269 -33.42 18.44 29.13
N SER A 270 -32.67 17.77 28.25
CA SER A 270 -31.26 18.08 28.04
C SER A 270 -31.04 18.47 26.59
N LEU A 271 -30.19 19.46 26.40
CA LEU A 271 -29.87 20.07 25.12
C LEU A 271 -28.35 20.03 24.93
N SER A 272 -27.94 19.78 23.71
CA SER A 272 -26.58 20.06 23.27
C SER A 272 -26.67 20.90 22.01
N ASP A 273 -25.95 22.03 21.96
CA ASP A 273 -25.98 22.95 20.81
C ASP A 273 -25.57 22.28 19.49
N LEU A 274 -24.91 21.10 19.56
CA LEU A 274 -24.63 20.25 18.41
C LEU A 274 -25.89 19.86 17.61
N ALA A 275 -27.07 19.85 18.24
CA ALA A 275 -28.32 19.43 17.60
C ALA A 275 -29.13 20.58 16.97
N GLN A 276 -28.86 21.85 17.32
CA GLN A 276 -29.70 22.99 16.91
C GLN A 276 -29.02 23.98 15.95
N GLY A 277 -27.75 23.75 15.59
CA GLY A 277 -27.10 24.51 14.52
C GLY A 277 -26.77 25.97 14.85
N ASP A 278 -27.00 26.42 16.09
CA ASP A 278 -26.53 27.71 16.59
C ASP A 278 -25.12 27.53 17.16
N ALA A 279 -24.12 27.97 16.39
CA ALA A 279 -22.70 27.77 16.66
C ALA A 279 -22.13 28.72 17.73
N SER A 280 -22.97 29.54 18.39
CA SER A 280 -22.51 30.68 19.18
C SER A 280 -22.25 30.40 20.66
N ALA A 281 -22.72 29.29 21.22
CA ALA A 281 -22.52 29.04 22.66
C ALA A 281 -22.16 27.61 23.05
N GLY A 282 -21.61 26.78 22.15
CA GLY A 282 -21.19 25.38 22.35
C GLY A 282 -21.20 24.82 23.78
N ARG A 283 -22.39 24.67 24.36
CA ARG A 283 -22.63 24.27 25.74
C ARG A 283 -23.59 23.09 25.74
N MET A 284 -23.47 22.30 26.79
CA MET A 284 -24.43 21.26 27.12
C MET A 284 -25.30 21.81 28.24
N HIS A 285 -26.61 21.75 28.06
CA HIS A 285 -27.60 22.20 29.04
C HIS A 285 -28.41 21.01 29.55
N ALA A 286 -28.81 21.07 30.81
CA ALA A 286 -29.85 20.22 31.36
C ALA A 286 -30.80 21.10 32.17
N PHE A 287 -32.10 20.89 31.99
CA PHE A 287 -33.19 21.60 32.65
C PHE A 287 -34.13 20.61 33.31
N VAL A 288 -34.56 20.91 34.52
CA VAL A 288 -35.45 20.09 35.34
C VAL A 288 -36.58 20.97 35.86
N ARG A 289 -37.82 20.51 35.68
CA ARG A 289 -39.00 21.09 36.32
C ARG A 289 -39.13 20.50 37.72
N THR A 290 -39.29 21.35 38.73
CA THR A 290 -39.52 20.89 40.10
C THR A 290 -40.63 21.71 40.76
N PRO A 291 -41.71 21.06 41.23
CA PRO A 291 -42.76 21.73 41.96
C PRO A 291 -42.28 22.15 43.35
N PHE A 292 -42.86 23.23 43.89
CA PHE A 292 -42.59 23.70 45.25
C PHE A 292 -43.85 24.32 45.86
N GLY A 293 -43.94 24.31 47.20
CA GLY A 293 -45.15 24.70 47.93
C GLY A 293 -46.16 23.56 48.07
N SER A 294 -47.32 23.86 48.67
CA SER A 294 -48.39 22.89 48.91
C SER A 294 -49.18 22.54 47.63
N ASP A 295 -49.80 21.36 47.60
CA ASP A 295 -50.50 20.79 46.43
C ASP A 295 -51.58 21.70 45.82
N GLU A 296 -52.11 22.67 46.57
CA GLU A 296 -53.15 23.60 46.09
C GLU A 296 -52.63 24.65 45.08
N GLY A 297 -51.32 24.90 45.03
CA GLY A 297 -50.75 26.04 44.30
C GLY A 297 -50.22 25.77 42.87
N ASN A 298 -50.04 24.50 42.47
CA ASN A 298 -49.41 24.08 41.21
C ASN A 298 -48.16 24.90 40.80
N ARG A 299 -47.32 25.28 41.78
CA ARG A 299 -46.14 26.10 41.53
C ARG A 299 -44.94 25.25 41.23
N PHE A 300 -44.14 25.69 40.29
CA PHE A 300 -42.92 25.02 39.92
C PHE A 300 -41.88 26.01 39.43
N VAL A 301 -40.63 25.64 39.60
CA VAL A 301 -39.51 26.30 38.96
C VAL A 301 -38.92 25.38 37.90
N VAL A 302 -38.27 25.99 36.91
CA VAL A 302 -37.40 25.27 35.99
C VAL A 302 -35.96 25.66 36.27
N LEU A 303 -35.20 24.69 36.76
CA LEU A 303 -33.80 24.85 37.12
C LEU A 303 -32.92 24.26 36.03
N GLY A 304 -31.85 24.95 35.65
CA GLY A 304 -30.97 24.52 34.58
C GLY A 304 -29.50 24.68 34.92
N LEU A 305 -28.70 23.73 34.49
CA LEU A 305 -27.25 23.83 34.51
C LEU A 305 -26.70 23.73 33.09
N ALA A 306 -25.65 24.51 32.82
CA ALA A 306 -24.92 24.42 31.58
C ALA A 306 -23.42 24.32 31.79
N ARG A 307 -22.76 23.56 30.94
CA ARG A 307 -21.30 23.39 30.94
C ARG A 307 -20.74 23.54 29.53
N PRO A 308 -19.56 24.17 29.33
CA PRO A 308 -18.92 24.23 28.02
C PRO A 308 -18.67 22.84 27.43
N LEU A 309 -19.07 22.64 26.17
CA LEU A 309 -18.85 21.38 25.46
C LEU A 309 -17.36 21.14 25.19
N THR A 310 -16.56 22.21 25.12
CA THR A 310 -15.09 22.13 25.00
C THR A 310 -14.47 21.38 26.17
N ASP A 311 -14.97 21.57 27.38
CA ASP A 311 -14.40 20.95 28.59
C ASP A 311 -14.73 19.46 28.62
N VAL A 312 -15.95 19.11 28.21
CA VAL A 312 -16.39 17.72 28.02
C VAL A 312 -15.57 17.00 26.95
N LEU A 313 -15.22 17.69 25.86
CA LEU A 313 -14.55 17.09 24.70
C LEU A 313 -13.01 17.15 24.75
N THR A 314 -12.43 17.93 25.66
CA THR A 314 -10.96 18.06 25.80
C THR A 314 -10.25 16.71 25.99
N PRO A 315 -10.74 15.77 26.83
CA PRO A 315 -10.14 14.44 26.94
C PRO A 315 -10.18 13.65 25.61
N ALA A 316 -11.29 13.76 24.87
CA ALA A 316 -11.44 13.11 23.57
C ALA A 316 -10.44 13.68 22.55
N ASN A 317 -10.29 15.00 22.49
CA ASN A 317 -9.37 15.67 21.56
C ASN A 317 -7.91 15.26 21.84
N ARG A 318 -7.50 15.20 23.11
CA ARG A 318 -6.16 14.70 23.49
C ARG A 318 -5.94 13.25 23.05
N LEU A 319 -6.96 12.40 23.13
CA LEU A 319 -6.89 11.03 22.62
C LEU A 319 -6.76 11.01 21.10
N GLY A 320 -7.52 11.85 20.40
CA GLY A 320 -7.42 12.05 18.95
C GLY A 320 -6.01 12.42 18.52
N ASP A 321 -5.40 13.41 19.17
CA ASP A 321 -4.02 13.83 18.90
C ASP A 321 -3.01 12.69 19.11
N ARG A 322 -3.18 11.90 20.18
CA ARG A 322 -2.34 10.72 20.43
C ARG A 322 -2.51 9.64 19.36
N ILE A 323 -3.74 9.39 18.91
CA ILE A 323 -4.04 8.43 17.84
C ILE A 323 -3.38 8.88 16.54
N VAL A 324 -3.50 10.15 16.15
CA VAL A 324 -2.87 10.68 14.93
C VAL A 324 -1.35 10.53 15.00
N ARG A 325 -0.73 10.88 16.13
CA ARG A 325 0.72 10.68 16.31
C ARG A 325 1.13 9.21 16.22
N MET A 326 0.36 8.31 16.83
CA MET A 326 0.63 6.87 16.78
C MET A 326 0.51 6.33 15.34
N VAL A 327 -0.53 6.73 14.60
CA VAL A 327 -0.71 6.35 13.18
C VAL A 327 0.43 6.88 12.33
N LEU A 328 0.89 8.12 12.55
CA LEU A 328 2.01 8.71 11.81
C LEU A 328 3.32 7.95 12.08
N VAL A 329 3.64 7.67 13.36
CA VAL A 329 4.82 6.88 13.74
C VAL A 329 4.75 5.47 13.14
N SER A 330 3.58 4.84 13.20
CA SER A 330 3.36 3.49 12.65
C SER A 330 3.48 3.49 11.12
N SER A 331 3.08 4.57 10.45
CA SER A 331 3.21 4.75 8.99
C SER A 331 4.67 4.88 8.57
N VAL A 332 5.46 5.68 9.32
CA VAL A 332 6.91 5.79 9.07
C VAL A 332 7.59 4.45 9.30
N PHE A 333 7.28 3.76 10.39
CA PHE A 333 7.83 2.43 10.69
C PHE A 333 7.47 1.41 9.61
N ALA A 334 6.20 1.35 9.18
CA ALA A 334 5.74 0.48 8.09
C ALA A 334 6.44 0.80 6.77
N GLY A 335 6.67 2.08 6.46
CA GLY A 335 7.42 2.52 5.28
C GLY A 335 8.88 2.06 5.31
N ILE A 336 9.56 2.21 6.45
CA ILE A 336 10.94 1.72 6.63
C ILE A 336 10.99 0.20 6.46
N LEU A 337 10.07 -0.54 7.11
CA LEU A 337 10.01 -1.99 7.03
C LEU A 337 9.73 -2.46 5.59
N ALA A 338 8.83 -1.79 4.87
CA ALA A 338 8.54 -2.07 3.46
C ALA A 338 9.78 -1.86 2.57
N ILE A 339 10.56 -0.81 2.80
CA ILE A 339 11.82 -0.56 2.08
C ILE A 339 12.86 -1.63 2.38
N LEU A 340 13.03 -2.00 3.66
CA LEU A 340 13.97 -3.05 4.07
C LEU A 340 13.58 -4.40 3.46
N PHE A 341 12.31 -4.78 3.52
CA PHE A 341 11.80 -6.02 2.96
C PHE A 341 11.92 -6.06 1.44
N ALA A 342 11.55 -4.97 0.76
CA ALA A 342 11.71 -4.84 -0.68
C ALA A 342 13.20 -4.98 -1.09
N ARG A 343 14.13 -4.38 -0.34
CA ARG A 343 15.57 -4.52 -0.58
C ARG A 343 16.10 -5.92 -0.30
N ALA A 344 15.64 -6.56 0.78
CA ALA A 344 16.07 -7.88 1.20
C ALA A 344 15.70 -8.97 0.18
N ILE A 345 14.57 -8.84 -0.51
CA ILE A 345 14.10 -9.82 -1.50
C ILE A 345 14.51 -9.45 -2.93
N THR A 346 14.35 -8.18 -3.32
CA THR A 346 14.49 -7.78 -4.73
C THR A 346 15.95 -7.81 -5.19
N ARG A 347 16.91 -7.44 -4.34
CA ARG A 347 18.33 -7.41 -4.72
C ARG A 347 18.87 -8.83 -5.04
N PRO A 348 18.69 -9.85 -4.18
CA PRO A 348 19.11 -11.21 -4.50
C PRO A 348 18.44 -11.80 -5.75
N LEU A 349 17.14 -11.57 -5.92
CA LEU A 349 16.41 -12.07 -7.10
C LEU A 349 16.91 -11.41 -8.39
N GLN A 350 17.22 -10.12 -8.37
CA GLN A 350 17.82 -9.44 -9.53
C GLN A 350 19.21 -9.97 -9.85
N ALA A 351 20.03 -10.27 -8.84
CA ALA A 351 21.35 -10.88 -9.04
C ALA A 351 21.22 -12.28 -9.67
N LEU A 352 20.29 -13.10 -9.19
CA LEU A 352 20.00 -14.42 -9.78
C LEU A 352 19.48 -14.31 -11.22
N ALA A 353 18.57 -13.37 -11.50
CA ALA A 353 18.02 -13.18 -12.83
C ALA A 353 19.07 -12.73 -13.85
N ARG A 354 19.98 -11.82 -13.47
CA ARG A 354 21.11 -11.39 -14.32
C ARG A 354 22.13 -12.50 -14.54
N ALA A 355 22.46 -13.24 -13.48
CA ALA A 355 23.35 -14.39 -13.60
C ALA A 355 22.76 -15.48 -14.52
N ALA A 356 21.43 -15.61 -14.58
CA ALA A 356 20.73 -16.52 -15.49
C ALA A 356 20.76 -16.07 -16.96
N THR A 357 20.78 -14.76 -17.25
CA THR A 357 20.89 -14.27 -18.63
C THR A 357 22.32 -14.30 -19.17
N HIS A 358 23.33 -14.29 -18.29
CA HIS A 358 24.76 -14.27 -18.64
C HIS A 358 25.49 -15.57 -18.25
N VAL A 359 24.86 -16.73 -18.46
CA VAL A 359 25.40 -18.04 -18.06
C VAL A 359 26.70 -18.41 -18.78
N PHE A 360 26.90 -17.96 -20.02
CA PHE A 360 28.02 -18.35 -20.89
C PHE A 360 29.09 -17.28 -21.05
N ASP A 361 28.88 -16.08 -20.50
CA ASP A 361 29.86 -15.00 -20.57
C ASP A 361 31.04 -15.29 -19.64
N GLU A 362 32.21 -14.69 -19.95
CA GLU A 362 33.39 -14.72 -19.09
C GLU A 362 33.02 -14.32 -17.65
N PRO A 363 33.79 -14.75 -16.63
CA PRO A 363 33.46 -14.52 -15.23
C PRO A 363 33.53 -13.03 -14.88
N ALA A 364 32.54 -12.26 -15.32
CA ALA A 364 32.16 -11.04 -14.67
C ALA A 364 31.82 -11.45 -13.23
N ALA A 365 32.50 -10.80 -12.28
CA ALA A 365 32.52 -11.12 -10.86
C ALA A 365 31.17 -10.87 -10.15
N GLU A 366 30.05 -11.29 -10.73
CA GLU A 366 28.74 -11.17 -10.13
C GLU A 366 28.58 -12.27 -9.06
N ARG A 367 28.80 -11.87 -7.81
CA ARG A 367 28.70 -12.75 -6.64
C ARG A 367 27.25 -13.14 -6.40
N LEU A 368 26.93 -14.40 -6.69
CA LEU A 368 25.65 -15.00 -6.31
C LEU A 368 25.51 -15.02 -4.77
N PRO A 369 24.29 -14.87 -4.22
CA PRO A 369 24.05 -14.80 -2.78
C PRO A 369 24.08 -16.20 -2.11
N VAL A 370 25.09 -17.01 -2.39
CA VAL A 370 25.21 -18.41 -1.91
C VAL A 370 25.42 -18.54 -0.40
N ALA A 371 25.91 -17.49 0.27
CA ALA A 371 26.11 -17.46 1.72
C ALA A 371 24.80 -17.35 2.52
N ARG A 372 23.66 -17.07 1.87
CA ARG A 372 22.36 -17.01 2.56
C ARG A 372 21.90 -18.41 2.97
N THR A 373 21.19 -18.50 4.10
CA THR A 373 20.67 -19.75 4.66
C THR A 373 19.17 -19.96 4.43
N ASP A 374 18.51 -19.04 3.73
CA ASP A 374 17.08 -19.10 3.40
C ASP A 374 16.82 -19.77 2.04
N GLU A 375 15.57 -19.81 1.60
CA GLU A 375 15.13 -20.40 0.34
C GLU A 375 15.82 -19.75 -0.87
N ILE A 376 16.11 -18.45 -0.79
CA ILE A 376 16.85 -17.73 -1.82
C ILE A 376 18.31 -18.21 -1.87
N GLY A 377 18.93 -18.46 -0.71
CA GLY A 377 20.26 -19.06 -0.62
C GLY A 377 20.32 -20.48 -1.18
N VAL A 378 19.30 -21.31 -0.89
CA VAL A 378 19.15 -22.65 -1.49
C VAL A 378 19.08 -22.55 -3.01
N LEU A 379 18.22 -21.67 -3.54
CA LEU A 379 18.09 -21.44 -4.97
C LEU A 379 19.40 -20.97 -5.61
N ALA A 380 20.12 -20.06 -4.95
CA ALA A 380 21.40 -19.57 -5.44
C ALA A 380 22.47 -20.67 -5.53
N ARG A 381 22.54 -21.58 -4.55
CA ARG A 381 23.45 -22.72 -4.58
C ARG A 381 23.09 -23.73 -5.67
N CYS A 382 21.80 -24.06 -5.81
CA CYS A 382 21.34 -24.94 -6.88
C CYS A 382 21.64 -24.35 -8.27
N PHE A 383 21.41 -23.05 -8.44
CA PHE A 383 21.71 -22.35 -9.69
C PHE A 383 23.21 -22.32 -9.98
N ASP A 384 24.06 -22.04 -8.98
CA ASP A 384 25.51 -22.04 -9.16
C ASP A 384 26.05 -23.44 -9.54
N ALA A 385 25.55 -24.50 -8.88
CA ALA A 385 25.90 -25.87 -9.21
C ALA A 385 25.49 -26.23 -10.65
N MET A 386 24.27 -25.89 -11.06
CA MET A 386 23.80 -26.09 -12.44
C MET A 386 24.66 -25.33 -13.46
N ARG A 387 25.02 -24.09 -13.14
CA ARG A 387 25.86 -23.25 -14.01
C ARG A 387 27.26 -23.85 -14.22
N VAL A 388 27.86 -24.40 -13.17
CA VAL A 388 29.14 -25.12 -13.27
C VAL A 388 29.00 -26.36 -14.14
N GLU A 389 27.96 -27.18 -13.92
CA GLU A 389 27.72 -28.42 -14.67
C GLU A 389 27.46 -28.17 -16.16
N ILE A 390 26.65 -27.16 -16.50
CA ILE A 390 26.40 -26.81 -17.91
C ILE A 390 27.70 -26.39 -18.60
N ARG A 391 28.54 -25.60 -17.92
CA ARG A 391 29.83 -25.15 -18.49
C ARG A 391 30.80 -26.30 -18.72
N THR A 392 30.90 -27.26 -17.78
CA THR A 392 31.75 -28.43 -17.94
C THR A 392 31.27 -29.30 -19.11
N GLN A 393 29.97 -29.51 -19.25
CA GLN A 393 29.40 -30.26 -20.38
C GLN A 393 29.66 -29.59 -21.74
N VAL A 394 29.46 -28.27 -21.85
CA VAL A 394 29.75 -27.53 -23.08
C VAL A 394 31.25 -27.56 -23.42
N ALA A 395 32.14 -27.45 -22.42
CA ALA A 395 33.58 -27.55 -22.64
C ALA A 395 33.99 -28.95 -23.15
N MET A 396 33.43 -30.02 -22.55
CA MET A 396 33.66 -31.40 -23.00
C MET A 396 33.15 -31.62 -24.42
N LEU A 397 31.96 -31.12 -24.76
CA LEU A 397 31.40 -31.23 -26.11
C LEU A 397 32.32 -30.55 -27.14
N ARG A 398 32.81 -29.34 -26.85
CA ARG A 398 33.76 -28.62 -27.72
C ARG A 398 35.11 -29.33 -27.86
N ALA A 399 35.57 -30.07 -26.85
CA ALA A 399 36.78 -30.88 -26.96
C ALA A 399 36.57 -32.07 -27.90
N LYS A 400 35.47 -32.82 -27.73
CA LYS A 400 35.10 -33.94 -28.61
C LYS A 400 34.89 -33.52 -30.07
N GLN A 401 34.26 -32.37 -30.30
CA GLN A 401 34.09 -31.82 -31.66
C GLN A 401 35.44 -31.58 -32.36
N ARG A 402 36.44 -31.07 -31.63
CA ARG A 402 37.80 -30.84 -32.17
C ARG A 402 38.51 -32.15 -32.49
N GLU A 403 38.36 -33.16 -31.64
CA GLU A 403 38.93 -34.49 -31.86
C GLU A 403 38.34 -35.17 -33.10
N LEU A 404 37.01 -35.15 -33.26
CA LEU A 404 36.34 -35.69 -34.44
C LEU A 404 36.75 -34.97 -35.73
N ALA A 405 36.90 -33.64 -35.70
CA ALA A 405 37.37 -32.87 -36.84
C ALA A 405 38.80 -33.26 -37.27
N HIS A 406 39.67 -33.61 -36.32
CA HIS A 406 41.04 -34.05 -36.63
C HIS A 406 41.06 -35.42 -37.32
N LEU A 407 40.27 -36.38 -36.81
CA LEU A 407 40.16 -37.74 -37.37
C LEU A 407 39.55 -37.75 -38.78
N ALA A 408 38.66 -36.81 -39.11
CA ALA A 408 38.04 -36.72 -40.43
C ALA A 408 39.01 -36.28 -41.54
N GLY A 409 40.08 -35.54 -41.22
CA GLY A 409 40.98 -34.92 -42.21
C GLY A 409 42.33 -35.60 -42.45
N HIS A 410 42.69 -36.66 -41.71
CA HIS A 410 44.00 -37.30 -41.80
C HIS A 410 43.88 -38.80 -42.08
N ASP A 411 44.88 -39.38 -42.74
CA ASP A 411 45.03 -40.82 -42.97
C ASP A 411 45.49 -41.50 -41.67
N PRO A 412 44.74 -42.49 -41.15
CA PRO A 412 45.01 -43.08 -39.84
C PRO A 412 46.30 -43.90 -39.77
N LEU A 413 46.83 -44.36 -40.92
CA LEU A 413 48.06 -45.15 -40.95
C LEU A 413 49.32 -44.27 -40.99
N THR A 414 49.31 -43.21 -41.79
CA THR A 414 50.49 -42.37 -42.03
C THR A 414 50.48 -41.05 -41.26
N GLY A 415 49.32 -40.62 -40.76
CA GLY A 415 49.14 -39.32 -40.10
C GLY A 415 49.17 -38.13 -41.07
N LEU A 416 49.31 -38.35 -42.37
CA LEU A 416 49.26 -37.31 -43.39
C LEU A 416 47.82 -36.83 -43.62
N PRO A 417 47.60 -35.63 -44.16
CA PRO A 417 46.32 -35.25 -44.74
C PRO A 417 45.76 -36.35 -45.65
N ASN A 418 44.46 -36.63 -45.53
CA ASN A 418 43.77 -37.55 -46.43
C ASN A 418 43.29 -36.82 -47.70
N ARG A 419 42.66 -37.55 -48.62
CA ARG A 419 42.10 -36.97 -49.86
C ARG A 419 41.20 -35.76 -49.61
N MET A 420 40.36 -35.78 -48.59
CA MET A 420 39.42 -34.69 -48.30
C MET A 420 40.18 -33.41 -47.93
N LEU A 421 41.12 -33.50 -46.97
CA LEU A 421 41.90 -32.34 -46.53
C LEU A 421 42.84 -31.85 -47.64
N PHE A 422 43.40 -32.74 -48.45
CA PHE A 422 44.23 -32.36 -49.60
C PHE A 422 43.44 -31.56 -50.63
N MET A 423 42.25 -32.02 -51.02
CA MET A 423 41.40 -31.30 -51.98
C MET A 423 40.98 -29.92 -51.46
N GLU A 424 40.56 -29.82 -50.19
CA GLU A 424 40.22 -28.53 -49.57
C GLU A 424 41.41 -27.55 -49.63
N ARG A 425 42.61 -28.05 -49.36
CA ARG A 425 43.84 -27.24 -49.37
C ARG A 425 44.30 -26.88 -50.78
N LEU A 426 44.14 -27.78 -51.74
CA LEU A 426 44.43 -27.53 -53.15
C LEU A 426 43.47 -26.47 -53.72
N ASP A 427 42.18 -26.56 -53.46
CA ASP A 427 41.20 -25.54 -53.86
C ASP A 427 41.49 -24.18 -53.23
N ALA A 428 41.92 -24.16 -51.97
CA ALA A 428 42.36 -22.92 -51.32
C ALA A 428 43.64 -22.36 -51.97
N ALA A 429 44.61 -23.22 -52.29
CA ALA A 429 45.85 -22.83 -52.93
C ALA A 429 45.63 -22.31 -54.36
N ILE A 430 44.75 -22.94 -55.15
CA ILE A 430 44.36 -22.47 -56.49
C ILE A 430 43.72 -21.09 -56.41
N ARG A 431 42.77 -20.88 -55.49
CA ARG A 431 42.14 -19.56 -55.28
C ARG A 431 43.15 -18.49 -54.89
N HIS A 432 44.10 -18.85 -54.03
CA HIS A 432 45.17 -17.94 -53.64
C HIS A 432 46.08 -17.61 -54.83
N ALA A 433 46.55 -18.63 -55.55
CA ALA A 433 47.42 -18.51 -56.72
C ALA A 433 46.78 -17.66 -57.82
N ALA A 434 45.48 -17.85 -58.09
CA ALA A 434 44.71 -17.01 -59.01
C ALA A 434 44.67 -15.53 -58.60
N ALA A 435 44.62 -15.23 -57.29
CA ALA A 435 44.55 -13.87 -56.78
C ALA A 435 45.89 -13.13 -56.82
N VAL A 436 47.02 -13.86 -56.76
CA VAL A 436 48.37 -13.27 -56.74
C VAL A 436 49.16 -13.54 -58.03
N ASP A 437 48.50 -14.07 -59.06
CA ASP A 437 49.10 -14.48 -60.35
C ASP A 437 50.33 -15.39 -60.17
N ALA A 438 50.22 -16.34 -59.24
CA ALA A 438 51.25 -17.34 -58.96
C ALA A 438 50.90 -18.70 -59.61
N ALA A 439 51.92 -19.51 -59.85
CA ALA A 439 51.74 -20.90 -60.27
C ALA A 439 51.86 -21.85 -59.06
N LEU A 440 51.29 -23.04 -59.20
CA LEU A 440 51.49 -24.16 -58.26
C LEU A 440 51.63 -25.46 -59.05
N ALA A 441 52.12 -26.51 -58.40
CA ALA A 441 52.23 -27.83 -59.02
C ALA A 441 51.66 -28.92 -58.12
N VAL A 442 51.04 -29.92 -58.74
CA VAL A 442 50.58 -31.16 -58.09
C VAL A 442 51.43 -32.29 -58.63
N MET A 443 52.11 -33.03 -57.74
CA MET A 443 52.81 -34.25 -58.07
C MET A 443 52.04 -35.45 -57.56
N PHE A 444 51.72 -36.38 -58.45
CA PHE A 444 51.16 -37.68 -58.09
C PHE A 444 52.29 -38.69 -58.01
N VAL A 445 52.41 -39.40 -56.90
CA VAL A 445 53.52 -40.29 -56.56
C VAL A 445 52.96 -41.66 -56.23
N ASP A 446 53.30 -42.66 -57.04
CA ASP A 446 52.90 -44.06 -56.85
C ASP A 446 54.13 -44.92 -56.56
N LEU A 447 54.02 -45.83 -55.59
CA LEU A 447 55.12 -46.72 -55.20
C LEU A 447 55.21 -47.93 -56.14
N ASN A 448 56.33 -48.02 -56.87
CA ASN A 448 56.56 -49.09 -57.81
C ASN A 448 56.62 -50.45 -57.11
N ARG A 449 55.82 -51.42 -57.63
CA ARG A 449 55.74 -52.81 -57.16
C ARG A 449 55.28 -52.98 -55.71
N PHE A 450 54.63 -51.98 -55.09
CA PHE A 450 54.14 -52.10 -53.71
C PHE A 450 53.22 -53.31 -53.49
N LYS A 451 52.35 -53.62 -54.45
CA LYS A 451 51.51 -54.83 -54.41
C LYS A 451 52.34 -56.12 -54.28
N GLN A 452 53.45 -56.25 -55.02
CA GLN A 452 54.32 -57.42 -54.93
C GLN A 452 54.99 -57.51 -53.55
N ILE A 453 55.32 -56.37 -52.94
CA ILE A 453 55.88 -56.30 -51.59
C ILE A 453 54.85 -56.79 -50.56
N ASN A 454 53.60 -56.38 -50.69
CA ASN A 454 52.51 -56.87 -49.84
C ASN A 454 52.29 -58.39 -50.02
N ASP A 455 52.27 -58.86 -51.26
CA ASP A 455 52.05 -60.28 -51.58
C ASP A 455 53.20 -61.17 -51.07
N GLN A 456 54.44 -60.69 -51.10
CA GLN A 456 55.63 -61.45 -50.69
C GLN A 456 55.97 -61.33 -49.19
N HIS A 457 55.61 -60.22 -48.54
CA HIS A 457 56.07 -59.91 -47.18
C HIS A 457 54.95 -59.60 -46.18
N GLY A 458 53.71 -59.60 -46.65
CA GLY A 458 52.52 -59.35 -45.84
C GLY A 458 52.22 -57.87 -45.65
N HIS A 459 50.94 -57.57 -45.46
CA HIS A 459 50.42 -56.20 -45.33
C HIS A 459 51.06 -55.41 -44.18
N SER A 460 51.45 -56.04 -43.06
CA SER A 460 52.11 -55.33 -41.95
C SER A 460 53.49 -54.77 -42.29
N VAL A 461 54.21 -55.39 -43.23
CA VAL A 461 55.47 -54.84 -43.78
C VAL A 461 55.17 -53.69 -44.73
N GLY A 462 54.12 -53.82 -45.55
CA GLY A 462 53.63 -52.74 -46.41
C GLY A 462 53.18 -51.51 -45.63
N ASP A 463 52.46 -51.69 -44.54
CA ASP A 463 51.97 -50.59 -43.70
C ASP A 463 53.12 -49.80 -43.06
N ARG A 464 54.16 -50.51 -42.58
CA ARG A 464 55.38 -49.87 -42.08
C ARG A 464 56.16 -49.16 -43.19
N MET A 465 56.17 -49.73 -44.39
CA MET A 465 56.75 -49.08 -45.56
C MET A 465 56.02 -47.77 -45.88
N LEU A 466 54.69 -47.78 -45.91
CA LEU A 466 53.88 -46.58 -46.16
C LEU A 466 54.10 -45.50 -45.10
N ALA A 467 54.17 -45.86 -43.81
CA ALA A 467 54.46 -44.91 -42.75
C ALA A 467 55.87 -44.30 -42.87
N LEU A 468 56.87 -45.11 -43.26
CA LEU A 468 58.24 -44.63 -43.45
C LEU A 468 58.38 -43.76 -44.70
N VAL A 469 57.70 -44.12 -45.78
CA VAL A 469 57.60 -43.31 -47.01
C VAL A 469 56.91 -41.97 -46.72
N ALA A 470 55.79 -41.97 -46.00
CA ALA A 470 55.11 -40.75 -45.59
C ALA A 470 56.02 -39.79 -44.80
N LYS A 471 56.79 -40.35 -43.85
CA LYS A 471 57.79 -39.59 -43.08
C LYS A 471 58.89 -39.04 -43.98
N ARG A 472 59.44 -39.85 -44.89
CA ARG A 472 60.49 -39.43 -45.84
C ARG A 472 60.01 -38.31 -46.76
N LEU A 473 58.84 -38.47 -47.37
CA LEU A 473 58.24 -37.44 -48.22
C LEU A 473 58.04 -36.13 -47.45
N SER A 474 57.51 -36.20 -46.22
CA SER A 474 57.30 -35.02 -45.38
C SER A 474 58.59 -34.27 -45.04
N GLN A 475 59.72 -34.97 -44.90
CA GLN A 475 61.02 -34.37 -44.56
C GLN A 475 61.72 -33.71 -45.75
N VAL A 476 61.37 -34.09 -46.99
CA VAL A 476 61.97 -33.57 -48.23
C VAL A 476 61.28 -32.29 -48.71
N LEU A 477 60.07 -32.04 -48.20
CA LEU A 477 59.26 -30.89 -48.55
C LEU A 477 59.58 -29.70 -47.65
N ARG A 478 59.49 -28.49 -48.22
CA ARG A 478 59.71 -27.23 -47.49
C ARG A 478 58.46 -26.84 -46.71
N SER A 479 58.64 -25.92 -45.76
CA SER A 479 57.52 -25.23 -45.12
C SER A 479 56.70 -24.49 -46.18
N GLY A 480 55.44 -24.91 -46.39
CA GLY A 480 54.53 -24.36 -47.41
C GLY A 480 54.06 -25.37 -48.46
N ASP A 481 54.81 -26.46 -48.65
CA ASP A 481 54.38 -27.60 -49.47
C ASP A 481 53.63 -28.61 -48.60
N MET A 482 52.74 -29.41 -49.19
CA MET A 482 51.93 -30.38 -48.48
C MET A 482 52.02 -31.75 -49.15
N VAL A 483 52.26 -32.80 -48.37
CA VAL A 483 52.07 -34.19 -48.81
C VAL A 483 50.80 -34.76 -48.19
N ALA A 484 50.04 -35.49 -48.98
CA ALA A 484 48.86 -36.23 -48.56
C ALA A 484 48.90 -37.65 -49.10
N ARG A 485 48.16 -38.55 -48.45
CA ARG A 485 47.96 -39.92 -48.94
C ARG A 485 46.52 -40.06 -49.41
N LEU A 486 46.34 -40.45 -50.67
CA LEU A 486 44.99 -40.59 -51.25
C LEU A 486 44.38 -41.97 -50.97
N GLY A 487 45.23 -43.01 -50.93
CA GLY A 487 44.84 -44.38 -50.64
C GLY A 487 45.92 -45.35 -51.11
N GLY A 488 45.98 -46.57 -50.55
CA GLY A 488 46.95 -47.58 -50.99
C GLY A 488 48.40 -47.08 -50.92
N ASP A 489 49.08 -47.12 -52.06
CA ASP A 489 50.45 -46.66 -52.34
C ASP A 489 50.53 -45.27 -52.99
N GLU A 490 49.41 -44.56 -53.08
CA GLU A 490 49.31 -43.28 -53.78
C GLU A 490 49.48 -42.10 -52.82
N PHE A 491 50.50 -41.28 -53.10
CA PHE A 491 50.79 -40.04 -52.43
C PHE A 491 50.66 -38.88 -53.39
N VAL A 492 50.25 -37.73 -52.87
CA VAL A 492 50.19 -36.49 -53.65
C VAL A 492 50.92 -35.39 -52.92
N VAL A 493 51.63 -34.58 -53.69
CA VAL A 493 52.38 -33.43 -53.18
C VAL A 493 51.85 -32.18 -53.85
N LEU A 494 51.45 -31.21 -53.04
CA LEU A 494 51.15 -29.85 -53.44
C LEU A 494 52.38 -28.98 -53.20
N ILE A 495 52.91 -28.41 -54.29
CA ILE A 495 53.97 -27.41 -54.25
C ILE A 495 53.35 -26.04 -54.47
N SER A 496 53.33 -25.25 -53.40
CA SER A 496 52.76 -23.90 -53.42
C SER A 496 53.81 -22.87 -53.87
N ASP A 497 53.41 -21.73 -54.45
CA ASP A 497 54.31 -20.64 -54.87
C ASP A 497 55.46 -21.11 -55.79
N LEU A 498 55.09 -21.54 -57.00
CA LEU A 498 56.02 -21.97 -58.03
C LEU A 498 56.55 -20.76 -58.81
N ARG A 499 57.80 -20.38 -58.52
CA ARG A 499 58.48 -19.22 -59.18
C ARG A 499 59.30 -19.60 -60.41
N SER A 500 59.62 -20.87 -60.58
CA SER A 500 60.39 -21.37 -61.73
C SER A 500 60.10 -22.86 -61.97
N PRO A 501 59.99 -23.31 -63.25
CA PRO A 501 59.88 -24.73 -63.60
C PRO A 501 61.02 -25.61 -63.06
N ALA A 502 62.19 -25.02 -62.77
CA ALA A 502 63.32 -25.75 -62.19
C ALA A 502 63.02 -26.29 -60.79
N VAL A 503 62.10 -25.66 -60.04
CA VAL A 503 61.70 -26.09 -58.70
C VAL A 503 60.97 -27.44 -58.75
N ILE A 504 60.17 -27.68 -59.79
CA ILE A 504 59.48 -28.96 -59.99
C ILE A 504 60.48 -30.08 -60.20
N ALA A 505 61.44 -29.88 -61.11
CA ALA A 505 62.46 -30.87 -61.42
C ALA A 505 63.35 -31.17 -60.19
N ASP A 506 63.68 -30.15 -59.39
CA ASP A 506 64.44 -30.32 -58.16
C ASP A 506 63.64 -31.12 -57.11
N VAL A 507 62.39 -30.76 -56.82
CA VAL A 507 61.55 -31.50 -55.86
C VAL A 507 61.34 -32.94 -56.30
N ALA A 508 61.03 -33.18 -57.58
CA ALA A 508 60.89 -34.54 -58.13
C ALA A 508 62.19 -35.35 -57.98
N SER A 509 63.35 -34.75 -58.28
CA SER A 509 64.66 -35.39 -58.15
C SER A 509 64.99 -35.71 -56.68
N ARG A 510 64.64 -34.81 -55.74
CA ARG A 510 64.81 -35.06 -54.31
C ARG A 510 63.93 -36.19 -53.81
N ILE A 511 62.66 -36.23 -54.25
CA ILE A 511 61.75 -37.33 -53.93
C ILE A 511 62.33 -38.64 -54.47
N GLN A 512 62.67 -38.71 -55.76
CA GLN A 512 63.22 -39.93 -56.36
C GLN A 512 64.49 -40.42 -55.66
N ARG A 513 65.40 -39.51 -55.28
CA ARG A 513 66.62 -39.85 -54.55
C ARG A 513 66.33 -40.46 -53.18
N VAL A 514 65.44 -39.83 -52.41
CA VAL A 514 65.06 -40.31 -51.06
C VAL A 514 64.26 -41.62 -51.12
N MET A 515 63.57 -41.87 -52.22
CA MET A 515 62.88 -43.14 -52.48
C MET A 515 63.86 -44.25 -52.91
N ALA A 516 64.95 -43.91 -53.59
CA ALA A 516 66.00 -44.86 -53.99
C ALA A 516 66.83 -45.38 -52.80
N ASP A 517 66.94 -44.62 -51.70
CA ASP A 517 67.63 -45.05 -50.48
C ASP A 517 66.92 -46.26 -49.84
N GLU A 518 67.68 -47.26 -49.38
CA GLU A 518 67.11 -48.45 -48.74
C GLU A 518 66.28 -48.08 -47.50
N LEU A 519 65.06 -48.61 -47.42
CA LEU A 519 64.16 -48.52 -46.26
C LEU A 519 64.53 -49.63 -45.26
N GLU A 520 64.82 -49.24 -44.02
CA GLU A 520 65.01 -50.19 -42.92
C GLU A 520 63.65 -50.60 -42.35
N LEU A 521 63.22 -51.83 -42.66
CA LEU A 521 61.95 -52.41 -42.25
C LEU A 521 62.21 -53.58 -41.31
N GLY A 522 62.68 -53.27 -40.09
CA GLY A 522 63.18 -54.27 -39.14
C GLY A 522 64.58 -54.75 -39.51
N GLU A 523 64.78 -56.05 -39.66
CA GLU A 523 66.07 -56.64 -40.09
C GLU A 523 66.27 -56.63 -41.62
N ARG A 524 65.36 -56.00 -42.37
CA ARG A 524 65.36 -56.02 -43.84
C ARG A 524 65.63 -54.64 -44.40
N ARG A 525 66.39 -54.60 -45.49
CA ARG A 525 66.63 -53.42 -46.30
C ARG A 525 66.01 -53.60 -47.67
N MET A 526 65.16 -52.66 -48.07
CA MET A 526 64.41 -52.71 -49.32
C MET A 526 64.37 -51.34 -49.97
N ALA A 527 64.69 -51.24 -51.25
CA ALA A 527 64.47 -50.02 -52.03
C ALA A 527 63.09 -50.10 -52.71
N VAL A 528 62.32 -49.00 -52.66
CA VAL A 528 61.04 -48.88 -53.37
C VAL A 528 61.12 -47.71 -54.33
N GLY A 529 61.02 -48.01 -55.62
CA GLY A 529 60.97 -46.97 -56.64
C GLY A 529 59.68 -46.18 -56.54
N ALA A 530 59.67 -44.96 -57.09
CA ALA A 530 58.47 -44.16 -57.21
C ALA A 530 58.31 -43.67 -58.65
N SER A 531 57.08 -43.76 -59.16
CA SER A 531 56.68 -43.14 -60.42
C SER A 531 55.98 -41.83 -60.10
N ILE A 532 56.44 -40.73 -60.72
CA ILE A 532 55.96 -39.39 -60.43
C ILE A 532 55.35 -38.77 -61.69
N GLY A 533 54.13 -38.29 -61.58
CA GLY A 533 53.46 -37.48 -62.59
C GLY A 533 53.23 -36.08 -62.08
N VAL A 534 53.42 -35.07 -62.93
CA VAL A 534 53.28 -33.67 -62.54
C VAL A 534 52.28 -32.94 -63.42
N SER A 535 51.40 -32.16 -62.79
CA SER A 535 50.57 -31.15 -63.43
C SER A 535 50.77 -29.78 -62.77
N GLU A 536 50.59 -28.71 -63.55
CA GLU A 536 50.85 -27.34 -63.13
C GLU A 536 49.60 -26.47 -63.29
N TYR A 537 49.32 -25.62 -62.31
CA TYR A 537 48.34 -24.54 -62.43
C TYR A 537 49.02 -23.23 -62.83
N PRO A 538 48.45 -22.42 -63.73
CA PRO A 538 47.21 -22.65 -64.50
C PRO A 538 47.43 -23.45 -65.79
N ALA A 539 48.66 -23.91 -66.00
CA ALA A 539 49.18 -24.47 -67.24
C ALA A 539 48.42 -25.70 -67.78
N ASP A 540 48.04 -26.59 -66.88
CA ASP A 540 47.50 -27.91 -67.15
C ASP A 540 46.07 -28.04 -66.62
N GLY A 541 45.51 -27.09 -65.89
CA GLY A 541 44.12 -27.16 -65.45
C GLY A 541 43.73 -26.00 -64.55
N ALA A 542 42.42 -25.78 -64.39
CA ALA A 542 41.87 -24.67 -63.60
C ALA A 542 41.21 -25.11 -62.28
N SER A 543 40.99 -26.41 -62.08
CA SER A 543 40.40 -26.98 -60.85
C SER A 543 41.31 -28.03 -60.20
N ALA A 544 41.11 -28.28 -58.91
CA ALA A 544 41.84 -29.30 -58.16
C ALA A 544 41.71 -30.70 -58.79
N GLU A 545 40.49 -31.05 -59.23
CA GLU A 545 40.20 -32.34 -59.88
C GLU A 545 40.93 -32.49 -61.20
N GLU A 546 40.95 -31.44 -62.03
CA GLU A 546 41.60 -31.46 -63.35
C GLU A 546 43.12 -31.60 -63.22
N LEU A 547 43.74 -30.85 -62.30
CA LEU A 547 45.16 -30.96 -62.01
C LEU A 547 45.52 -32.36 -61.48
N LEU A 548 44.73 -32.89 -60.55
CA LEU A 548 45.00 -34.20 -59.99
C LEU A 548 44.87 -35.31 -61.05
N MET A 549 43.82 -35.27 -61.88
CA MET A 549 43.60 -36.22 -62.97
C MET A 549 44.74 -36.19 -63.99
N LYS A 550 45.26 -35.00 -64.33
CA LYS A 550 46.37 -34.86 -65.29
C LYS A 550 47.72 -35.27 -64.70
N ALA A 551 47.93 -35.04 -63.40
CA ALA A 551 49.10 -35.56 -62.69
C ALA A 551 49.07 -37.09 -62.61
N ASP A 552 47.91 -37.70 -62.36
CA ASP A 552 47.72 -39.15 -62.37
C ASP A 552 47.99 -39.75 -63.77
N ALA A 553 47.45 -39.15 -64.83
CA ALA A 553 47.74 -39.58 -66.20
C ALA A 553 49.24 -39.52 -66.56
N ALA A 554 49.94 -38.46 -66.13
CA ALA A 554 51.39 -38.35 -66.30
C ALA A 554 52.16 -39.39 -65.47
N MET A 555 51.70 -39.70 -64.26
CA MET A 555 52.28 -40.71 -63.39
C MET A 555 52.12 -42.10 -63.99
N TYR A 556 50.95 -42.41 -64.55
CA TYR A 556 50.70 -43.68 -65.22
C TYR A 556 51.66 -43.88 -66.41
N ALA A 557 51.90 -42.83 -67.21
CA ALA A 557 52.90 -42.85 -68.27
C ALA A 557 54.32 -43.08 -67.74
N ALA A 558 54.68 -42.46 -66.61
CA ALA A 558 55.95 -42.71 -65.94
C ALA A 558 56.09 -44.18 -65.49
N LYS A 559 55.01 -44.78 -64.96
CA LYS A 559 54.96 -46.17 -64.48
C LYS A 559 55.11 -47.19 -65.62
N ALA A 560 54.58 -46.90 -66.81
CA ALA A 560 54.69 -47.74 -68.00
C ALA A 560 56.13 -47.91 -68.51
N SER A 561 57.05 -46.98 -68.17
CA SER A 561 58.46 -47.07 -68.55
C SER A 561 59.25 -48.17 -67.81
N GLY A 562 58.68 -48.76 -66.75
CA GLY A 562 59.28 -49.85 -65.97
C GLY A 562 60.45 -49.43 -65.06
N GLN A 563 60.83 -48.14 -65.06
CA GLN A 563 61.87 -47.55 -64.21
C GLN A 563 61.26 -46.44 -63.32
N SER A 564 61.99 -46.01 -62.28
CA SER A 564 61.57 -44.85 -61.48
C SER A 564 61.75 -43.58 -62.32
N ALA A 565 60.65 -43.02 -62.80
CA ALA A 565 60.64 -41.89 -63.73
C ALA A 565 59.73 -40.75 -63.22
N CYS A 566 60.02 -39.54 -63.69
CA CYS A 566 59.18 -38.36 -63.47
C CYS A 566 58.76 -37.82 -64.82
N VAL A 567 57.45 -37.67 -65.05
CA VAL A 567 56.89 -37.17 -66.32
C VAL A 567 55.99 -35.98 -66.04
N ARG A 568 56.18 -34.88 -66.77
CA ARG A 568 55.25 -33.74 -66.74
C ARG A 568 54.15 -33.96 -67.75
N TYR A 569 52.92 -33.59 -67.42
CA TYR A 569 51.76 -33.81 -68.30
C TYR A 569 51.93 -33.18 -69.70
N ARG A 570 52.59 -32.02 -69.80
CA ARG A 570 52.88 -31.38 -71.10
C ARG A 570 53.87 -32.15 -71.97
N GLU A 571 54.84 -32.82 -71.36
CA GLU A 571 55.83 -33.63 -72.08
C GLU A 571 55.18 -34.88 -72.67
N LEU A 572 54.17 -35.44 -71.98
CA LEU A 572 53.34 -36.53 -72.49
C LEU A 572 52.55 -36.12 -73.75
N LEU A 573 52.02 -34.89 -73.79
CA LEU A 573 51.30 -34.36 -74.96
C LEU A 573 52.23 -34.12 -76.17
N GLY A 574 53.48 -33.70 -75.93
CA GLY A 574 54.47 -33.42 -76.98
C GLY A 574 55.01 -34.67 -77.70
N ALA A 575 54.87 -35.86 -77.12
CA ALA A 575 55.33 -37.12 -77.71
C ALA A 575 54.35 -37.74 -78.73
N ILE A 576 53.16 -37.15 -78.94
CA ILE A 576 52.04 -37.80 -79.64
C ILE A 576 51.82 -37.33 -81.13
N GLN A 577 52.61 -36.45 -81.77
CA GLN A 577 52.42 -36.06 -83.21
C GLN A 577 53.62 -35.33 -83.92
N PRO A 578 53.83 -35.34 -85.28
CA PRO A 578 54.15 -36.46 -86.23
C PRO A 578 55.12 -36.11 -87.44
N ALA A 579 55.45 -37.09 -88.35
CA ALA A 579 55.78 -36.93 -89.81
C ALA A 579 55.87 -38.31 -90.56
N ASP A 580 54.86 -38.74 -91.36
CA ASP A 580 54.66 -38.73 -92.86
C ASP A 580 55.34 -39.93 -93.61
N VAL A 581 54.77 -40.72 -94.57
CA VAL A 581 54.03 -40.41 -95.83
C VAL A 581 53.29 -41.66 -96.42
N SER A 582 52.26 -41.40 -97.25
CA SER A 582 51.75 -42.14 -98.46
C SER A 582 50.46 -42.99 -98.42
N ALA A 583 49.49 -42.57 -99.24
CA ALA A 583 48.39 -43.32 -99.86
C ALA A 583 48.90 -44.12 -101.11
N PRO A 584 48.15 -45.03 -101.80
CA PRO A 584 46.76 -44.82 -102.26
C PRO A 584 45.81 -46.05 -102.41
N ALA A 585 44.55 -45.71 -102.71
CA ALA A 585 43.59 -46.33 -103.64
C ALA A 585 42.79 -47.63 -103.32
N ASP A 586 41.49 -47.47 -103.58
CA ASP A 586 40.50 -48.37 -104.20
C ASP A 586 39.59 -49.32 -103.38
N ALA A 587 38.29 -49.01 -103.58
CA ALA A 587 37.17 -49.89 -103.93
C ALA A 587 36.36 -50.64 -102.84
N SER A 588 35.08 -50.25 -102.78
CA SER A 588 33.87 -51.11 -102.70
C SER A 588 33.64 -51.87 -101.39
N ALA A 589 32.44 -52.23 -100.94
CA ALA A 589 31.03 -51.96 -101.22
C ALA A 589 30.27 -52.77 -100.14
N ALA A 590 29.03 -52.36 -99.82
CA ALA A 590 27.96 -53.22 -99.27
C ALA A 590 28.21 -53.81 -97.86
N ASP A 591 27.24 -54.15 -97.03
CA ASP A 591 25.81 -53.89 -96.84
C ASP A 591 25.51 -54.49 -95.45
N ASP A 592 24.32 -54.19 -94.92
CA ASP A 592 23.61 -54.98 -93.90
C ASP A 592 24.19 -55.08 -92.48
N ALA A 593 23.41 -55.20 -91.41
CA ALA A 593 22.00 -55.00 -91.12
C ALA A 593 21.83 -55.41 -89.65
N SER A 594 20.78 -54.88 -89.01
CA SER A 594 20.08 -55.47 -87.86
C SER A 594 20.83 -55.47 -86.52
N ALA A 595 20.18 -55.48 -85.36
CA ALA A 595 18.83 -55.19 -84.88
C ALA A 595 18.98 -55.24 -83.34
N ALA A 596 18.22 -54.44 -82.58
CA ALA A 596 17.13 -54.91 -81.70
C ALA A 596 17.54 -56.05 -80.74
N ASP A 597 17.15 -56.10 -79.48
CA ASP A 597 16.08 -55.47 -78.72
C ASP A 597 16.38 -55.85 -77.26
N ASP A 598 15.91 -55.08 -76.30
CA ASP A 598 14.92 -55.57 -75.32
C ASP A 598 14.84 -54.65 -74.10
N ALA A 599 13.57 -54.47 -73.74
CA ALA A 599 13.02 -53.40 -72.95
C ALA A 599 12.52 -53.89 -71.58
N ILE A 600 11.68 -53.02 -70.97
CA ILE A 600 10.67 -53.28 -69.90
C ILE A 600 11.22 -53.09 -68.48
N ALA A 601 10.64 -52.31 -67.54
CA ALA A 601 9.42 -51.48 -67.42
C ALA A 601 9.66 -50.48 -66.25
N GLN A 602 9.17 -49.22 -66.27
CA GLN A 602 7.90 -48.73 -65.69
C GLN A 602 7.65 -49.21 -64.23
N ASP A 603 7.33 -48.36 -63.26
CA ASP A 603 6.09 -47.58 -63.23
C ASP A 603 6.04 -46.56 -62.05
N ASP A 604 5.31 -45.46 -62.30
CA ASP A 604 4.54 -44.54 -61.45
C ASP A 604 5.05 -44.04 -60.06
N GLY A 605 4.91 -42.76 -59.68
CA GLY A 605 4.12 -41.66 -60.24
C GLY A 605 4.37 -40.34 -59.49
N THR A 606 4.13 -39.24 -60.19
CA THR A 606 3.99 -37.84 -59.68
C THR A 606 2.47 -37.54 -59.57
N PRO A 607 1.95 -36.32 -59.31
CA PRO A 607 2.48 -35.06 -58.75
C PRO A 607 1.52 -34.41 -57.70
N ALA A 608 1.81 -33.26 -57.08
CA ALA A 608 1.41 -31.90 -57.51
C ALA A 608 1.94 -30.90 -56.44
N ARG A 609 2.66 -29.80 -56.77
CA ARG A 609 2.20 -28.49 -57.30
C ARG A 609 0.98 -27.95 -56.53
N GLU A 610 0.96 -26.72 -56.02
CA GLU A 610 1.21 -25.48 -56.75
C GLU A 610 1.40 -24.28 -55.80
N ARG A 611 1.91 -23.19 -56.36
CA ARG A 611 2.15 -21.87 -55.74
C ARG A 611 0.83 -21.09 -55.65
N ASP A 612 0.76 -20.10 -54.77
CA ASP A 612 0.44 -18.70 -55.17
C ASP A 612 0.52 -17.69 -54.01
N VAL A 613 0.94 -16.49 -54.40
CA VAL A 613 1.09 -15.17 -53.74
C VAL A 613 0.50 -14.21 -54.82
N PRO A 614 -0.19 -13.05 -54.59
CA PRO A 614 0.16 -11.93 -53.68
C PRO A 614 -0.99 -11.07 -53.08
N THR A 615 -0.56 -10.12 -52.24
CA THR A 615 -1.08 -8.77 -51.83
C THR A 615 -2.38 -8.18 -52.41
N THR A 616 -3.14 -7.45 -51.57
CA THR A 616 -3.60 -6.05 -51.83
C THR A 616 -4.05 -5.32 -50.54
N ARG A 617 -4.06 -3.98 -50.63
CA ARG A 617 -4.22 -2.93 -49.61
C ARG A 617 -5.57 -2.21 -49.79
N ASP A 618 -5.98 -1.49 -48.73
CA ASP A 618 -6.93 -0.35 -48.63
C ASP A 618 -8.46 -0.55 -48.65
N GLY A 619 -9.11 0.14 -47.69
CA GLY A 619 -10.42 0.78 -47.93
C GLY A 619 -11.45 0.85 -46.79
N ALA A 620 -11.42 1.96 -46.03
CA ALA A 620 -12.56 2.69 -45.43
C ALA A 620 -13.39 2.11 -44.25
N GLY A 621 -13.63 2.98 -43.24
CA GLY A 621 -14.61 2.75 -42.17
C GLY A 621 -14.57 3.80 -41.04
N VAL A 622 -15.12 4.98 -41.32
CA VAL A 622 -15.32 6.12 -40.39
C VAL A 622 -16.46 5.84 -39.40
N ALA A 623 -16.28 6.10 -38.10
CA ALA A 623 -17.35 6.57 -37.20
C ALA A 623 -16.80 7.17 -35.89
N ARG A 624 -17.07 8.47 -35.70
CA ARG A 624 -17.02 9.24 -34.45
C ARG A 624 -18.35 9.08 -33.68
N ILE A 625 -18.38 9.66 -32.46
CA ILE A 625 -19.52 10.05 -31.60
C ILE A 625 -19.83 8.99 -30.54
N GLY A 626 -19.98 9.29 -29.24
CA GLY A 626 -19.99 10.56 -28.53
C GLY A 626 -20.27 10.31 -27.04
N ALA A 627 -19.80 11.23 -26.20
CA ALA A 627 -20.07 11.29 -24.77
C ALA A 627 -21.47 11.88 -24.49
N THR A 628 -22.18 11.37 -23.48
CA THR A 628 -23.30 12.07 -22.79
C THR A 628 -23.48 11.38 -21.43
N LEU A 629 -23.15 11.96 -20.27
CA LEU A 629 -23.83 13.01 -19.48
C LEU A 629 -25.31 12.71 -19.17
N THR A 630 -25.60 12.28 -17.95
CA THR A 630 -26.95 12.47 -17.37
C THR A 630 -26.84 12.81 -15.89
N ARG A 631 -27.32 14.01 -15.56
CA ARG A 631 -27.60 14.56 -14.23
C ARG A 631 -28.94 15.32 -14.37
N LEU A 632 -29.66 15.44 -13.25
CA LEU A 632 -30.93 16.16 -13.02
C LEU A 632 -32.18 15.42 -13.54
N ASP A 633 -33.34 15.41 -12.90
CA ASP A 633 -33.82 16.04 -11.66
C ASP A 633 -35.20 15.46 -11.29
N ASP A 634 -35.57 15.66 -10.01
CA ASP A 634 -36.92 15.86 -9.43
C ASP A 634 -38.13 15.01 -9.87
N VAL A 635 -38.92 14.57 -8.88
CA VAL A 635 -40.27 15.10 -8.61
C VAL A 635 -40.82 14.57 -7.27
N ARG A 636 -41.30 15.53 -6.48
CA ARG A 636 -42.09 15.42 -5.24
C ARG A 636 -43.49 14.83 -5.47
N GLY A 637 -44.05 14.23 -4.41
CA GLY A 637 -45.51 14.04 -4.20
C GLY A 637 -45.77 12.95 -3.16
N ALA A 638 -45.88 13.26 -1.86
CA ALA A 638 -47.08 13.72 -1.13
C ALA A 638 -48.21 12.67 -0.98
N ARG A 639 -48.40 12.27 0.29
CA ARG A 639 -49.64 11.84 1.00
C ARG A 639 -50.50 10.70 0.41
N ARG A 640 -50.71 9.64 1.22
CA ARG A 640 -51.98 9.38 1.92
C ARG A 640 -51.92 8.20 2.91
N ASP A 641 -52.54 8.47 4.05
CA ASP A 641 -53.18 7.63 5.07
C ASP A 641 -53.52 6.17 4.70
N GLY A 642 -53.47 5.29 5.71
CA GLY A 642 -54.26 4.05 5.73
C GLY A 642 -53.73 2.91 6.61
N ASN A 643 -54.24 2.89 7.85
CA ASN A 643 -54.30 1.78 8.83
C ASN A 643 -53.10 1.52 9.75
#